data_AF-A0A7Y2V9F7-F1
#
_entry.id   AF-A0A7Y2V9F7-F1
#
_cell.length_a   1.000
_cell.length_b   1.000
_cell.length_c   1.000
_cell.angle_alpha   90.00
_cell.angle_beta   90.00
_cell.angle_gamma   90.00
#
_symmetry.space_group_name_H-M   'P 1'
#
loop_
_entity.id
_entity.type
_entity.pdbx_description
1 polymer ?
#
loop_
_entity_poly.entity_id
_entity_poly.type
_entity_poly.pdbx_seq_one_letter_code
_entity_poly.pdbx_strand_id
1 'polypeptide(L)'
;MLRKYLIFSMLLCSLMMFSQEHFPKNDGVKTTDNIHMAFTNAKIYVTPTQVIENGTLLLKNGKVVNAASSVSIPADAVTIDLAGKSIYPSFIDVFSAYGVEKPKRAQGGGRSPQYDATRQGFYWNDHIMPENNAIEKFKYDDKAASDLRKAGFGVVNTHIQDGIARGSGALIALNGKGNNSDRIIEDRSAQYFSLRKSVASRQSYPGSVMGSMALLRQVKFDADWYAGGNANVTDRSLEAYIANKNMVNIIHAGDKVNALRVDKVGDEIGTQYVIVGGGDEYEWVKDIKATNAKYIIPINFPKAYDVENPFLASSLELESMREWNQKPFNPKVLADNGVTFALTMHDLKTSKDFKSNLMKAIDHGLDKTKALEALTTVPAQILGKSNAIGSLRAGSWANFLITSGDIFDKETTLYENWVQGKKHVIEDISVKDIRGDYELNLAGKTYDLSITGSPSKPKAEVKTGEQKLGSKLSYKDDWMNLTLTTPDTTKQEFIRLASHIKKVGNMSGKAVLSNGTETSFYAKKTGDAKSSDKKKDEKKDMPKMLPLTYPNGAYGFTSQPRQETILFQNATVWTNENEGVLENTDVLIKNGKISKIGKNLSTSGAKVVDATGKHVTSGIIDEHSHIAASSINEGGQNSSAEVSIEDVIDAEDVDIYRNLAGGVTSMQILHGSANPIGGRSAIIKLKWGASPQEMIYNNSPKFIKFALGENVKQSNWQSFGRFPQTRMGVEQLYVDYFSRAKEYDALKKSGKPYRKDTELEVLAEILNKERFISCHSYVQSEINMLMKVAEQFNFNINTFTHILEGYKVADKMKEHGVGGSTFSDWWAYKYEVNDAIPHNAAIMHNQGVVTAINSDDGEMSRRLNQEAAKSVKYGGVSEEDAWKFVTLNPAKLLHLDNRVGSLKVGKDADVVLWSGHPMSVYSKAEKTLIEGTVYFDLERDKQLRDAIKKERSELMTMMMKEKNNGLKTQPIKKKESEHLHCNSL
;
A
#
# COMPACT_ATOMS: atom_id res chain seq x y z
N MET A 1 -60.63 -2.00 -36.86
CA MET A 1 -60.90 -1.54 -35.47
C MET A 1 -59.82 -1.95 -34.46
N LEU A 2 -59.06 -3.04 -34.62
CA LEU A 2 -58.04 -3.46 -33.64
C LEU A 2 -56.83 -2.52 -33.44
N ARG A 3 -56.44 -1.72 -34.45
CA ARG A 3 -55.23 -0.88 -34.38
C ARG A 3 -55.37 0.39 -33.52
N LYS A 4 -56.61 0.84 -33.25
CA LYS A 4 -56.89 2.01 -32.39
C LYS A 4 -56.90 1.66 -30.89
N TYR A 5 -57.20 0.40 -30.53
CA TYR A 5 -57.20 -0.03 -29.12
C TYR A 5 -55.80 -0.38 -28.59
N LEU A 6 -54.86 -0.80 -29.46
CA LEU A 6 -53.48 -1.08 -29.05
C LEU A 6 -52.70 0.19 -28.68
N ILE A 7 -52.94 1.29 -29.39
CA ILE A 7 -52.31 2.60 -29.12
C ILE A 7 -52.86 3.19 -27.81
N PHE A 8 -54.16 3.00 -27.54
CA PHE A 8 -54.76 3.44 -26.28
C PHE A 8 -54.27 2.61 -25.07
N SER A 9 -54.03 1.31 -25.28
CA SER A 9 -53.45 0.44 -24.24
C SER A 9 -51.96 0.71 -23.97
N MET A 10 -51.18 1.12 -24.96
CA MET A 10 -49.79 1.54 -24.75
C MET A 10 -49.66 2.93 -24.11
N LEU A 11 -50.61 3.84 -24.34
CA LEU A 11 -50.67 5.17 -23.67
C LEU A 11 -51.19 5.10 -22.22
N LEU A 12 -51.95 4.06 -21.86
CA LEU A 12 -52.43 3.85 -20.49
C LEU A 12 -51.41 3.14 -19.58
N CYS A 13 -50.38 2.49 -20.13
CA CYS A 13 -49.30 1.89 -19.35
C CYS A 13 -48.12 2.84 -19.05
N SER A 14 -48.12 4.06 -19.61
CA SER A 14 -47.02 5.03 -19.44
C SER A 14 -47.20 6.06 -18.31
N LEU A 15 -48.25 5.95 -17.48
CA LEU A 15 -48.59 6.97 -16.47
C LEU A 15 -48.83 6.42 -15.06
N MET A 16 -48.12 5.36 -14.66
CA MET A 16 -48.07 4.97 -13.24
C MET A 16 -46.64 4.68 -12.79
N MET A 17 -45.78 5.70 -12.86
CA MET A 17 -44.72 5.86 -11.85
C MET A 17 -45.29 6.67 -10.69
N PHE A 18 -46.18 6.05 -9.91
CA PHE A 18 -46.44 6.54 -8.56
C PHE A 18 -45.25 6.12 -7.70
N SER A 19 -44.38 7.08 -7.38
CA SER A 19 -43.60 7.01 -6.14
C SER A 19 -44.59 6.69 -5.02
N GLN A 20 -44.44 5.56 -4.34
CA GLN A 20 -45.22 5.30 -3.13
C GLN A 20 -44.94 6.43 -2.14
N GLU A 21 -45.92 7.30 -1.92
CA GLU A 21 -45.94 8.11 -0.71
C GLU A 21 -46.06 7.14 0.47
N HIS A 22 -45.21 7.34 1.47
CA HIS A 22 -45.20 6.50 2.67
C HIS A 22 -46.59 6.56 3.33
N PHE A 23 -47.18 5.40 3.65
CA PHE A 23 -48.49 5.33 4.28
C PHE A 23 -48.52 6.27 5.50
N PRO A 24 -49.40 7.26 5.52
CA PRO A 24 -49.19 8.38 6.40
C PRO A 24 -49.75 8.04 7.79
N LYS A 25 -48.94 8.17 8.85
CA LYS A 25 -49.39 7.99 10.23
C LYS A 25 -50.42 9.08 10.58
N ASN A 26 -51.61 8.73 11.08
CA ASN A 26 -52.75 9.66 11.21
C ASN A 26 -52.82 10.40 12.56
N ASP A 27 -51.70 10.55 13.26
CA ASP A 27 -51.64 11.09 14.62
C ASP A 27 -51.35 12.59 14.72
N GLY A 28 -51.32 13.35 13.60
CA GLY A 28 -51.08 14.80 13.65
C GLY A 28 -51.31 15.59 12.35
N VAL A 29 -51.22 16.92 12.47
CA VAL A 29 -51.23 17.86 11.33
C VAL A 29 -49.96 17.66 10.51
N LYS A 30 -50.12 17.28 9.24
CA LYS A 30 -49.00 17.03 8.32
C LYS A 30 -48.70 18.28 7.50
N THR A 31 -47.53 18.87 7.71
CA THR A 31 -46.98 19.89 6.81
C THR A 31 -45.96 19.23 5.88
N THR A 32 -46.23 19.22 4.57
CA THR A 32 -45.22 18.87 3.56
C THR A 32 -44.49 20.14 3.16
N ASP A 33 -43.18 20.21 3.45
CA ASP A 33 -42.31 21.32 3.05
C ASP A 33 -41.98 21.22 1.54
N ASN A 34 -42.98 21.42 0.69
CA ASN A 34 -42.85 21.41 -0.78
C ASN A 34 -42.55 22.83 -1.32
N ILE A 35 -41.80 23.61 -0.55
CA ILE A 35 -41.54 25.03 -0.78
C ILE A 35 -40.24 25.18 -1.58
N HIS A 36 -40.21 26.08 -2.56
CA HIS A 36 -38.97 26.42 -3.25
C HIS A 36 -38.00 27.16 -2.32
N MET A 37 -36.70 26.97 -2.50
CA MET A 37 -35.68 27.76 -1.81
C MET A 37 -34.73 28.36 -2.84
N ALA A 38 -34.55 29.68 -2.80
CA ALA A 38 -33.66 30.40 -3.70
C ALA A 38 -32.49 31.02 -2.92
N PHE A 39 -31.27 30.64 -3.27
CA PHE A 39 -30.04 31.21 -2.70
C PHE A 39 -29.44 32.17 -3.73
N THR A 40 -29.51 33.47 -3.49
CA THR A 40 -29.19 34.51 -4.48
C THR A 40 -27.85 35.20 -4.21
N ASN A 41 -27.26 35.82 -5.24
CA ASN A 41 -26.05 36.65 -5.17
C ASN A 41 -24.78 35.93 -4.66
N ALA A 42 -24.73 34.60 -4.75
CA ALA A 42 -23.57 33.82 -4.35
C ALA A 42 -22.62 33.55 -5.53
N LYS A 43 -21.35 33.28 -5.23
CA LYS A 43 -20.45 32.61 -6.17
C LYS A 43 -20.70 31.11 -6.12
N ILE A 44 -21.24 30.51 -7.19
CA ILE A 44 -21.71 29.11 -7.19
C ILE A 44 -20.78 28.24 -8.02
N TYR A 45 -20.20 27.23 -7.39
CA TYR A 45 -19.48 26.15 -8.07
C TYR A 45 -20.48 25.04 -8.40
N VAL A 46 -20.98 25.04 -9.64
CA VAL A 46 -21.89 23.98 -10.13
C VAL A 46 -21.13 22.66 -10.25
N THR A 47 -19.91 22.75 -10.77
CA THR A 47 -18.87 21.72 -10.70
C THR A 47 -17.58 22.42 -10.28
N PRO A 48 -16.49 21.69 -10.01
CA PRO A 48 -15.19 22.30 -9.72
C PRO A 48 -14.69 23.26 -10.80
N THR A 49 -15.03 23.00 -12.07
CA THR A 49 -14.60 23.78 -13.24
C THR A 49 -15.66 24.75 -13.75
N GLN A 50 -16.92 24.60 -13.35
CA GLN A 50 -18.03 25.46 -13.78
C GLN A 50 -18.48 26.37 -12.63
N VAL A 51 -18.12 27.65 -12.73
CA VAL A 51 -18.38 28.66 -11.69
C VAL A 51 -19.31 29.74 -12.23
N ILE A 52 -20.28 30.15 -11.42
CA ILE A 52 -21.25 31.20 -11.71
C ILE A 52 -21.06 32.32 -10.68
N GLU A 53 -20.68 33.50 -11.14
CA GLU A 53 -20.57 34.68 -10.27
C GLU A 53 -21.94 35.35 -10.09
N ASN A 54 -22.24 35.83 -8.88
CA ASN A 54 -23.52 36.43 -8.50
C ASN A 54 -24.75 35.61 -8.93
N GLY A 55 -24.65 34.28 -8.83
CA GLY A 55 -25.67 33.35 -9.28
C GLY A 55 -26.80 33.12 -8.29
N THR A 56 -27.85 32.46 -8.77
CA THR A 56 -28.97 31.94 -7.99
C THR A 56 -29.02 30.41 -8.06
N LEU A 57 -29.01 29.74 -6.90
CA LEU A 57 -29.28 28.31 -6.76
C LEU A 57 -30.74 28.12 -6.31
N LEU A 58 -31.55 27.47 -7.14
CA LEU A 58 -32.96 27.18 -6.85
C LEU A 58 -33.14 25.70 -6.50
N LEU A 59 -33.78 25.43 -5.37
CA LEU A 59 -34.04 24.09 -4.86
C LEU A 59 -35.53 23.82 -4.74
N LYS A 60 -35.92 22.55 -4.87
CA LYS A 60 -37.25 22.04 -4.53
C LYS A 60 -37.14 20.57 -4.11
N ASN A 61 -37.83 20.18 -3.04
CA ASN A 61 -37.89 18.79 -2.55
C ASN A 61 -36.50 18.14 -2.40
N GLY A 62 -35.56 18.91 -1.84
CA GLY A 62 -34.18 18.46 -1.61
C GLY A 62 -33.33 18.26 -2.86
N LYS A 63 -33.82 18.66 -4.04
CA LYS A 63 -33.08 18.61 -5.31
C LYS A 63 -32.79 20.00 -5.87
N VAL A 64 -31.74 20.10 -6.66
CA VAL A 64 -31.44 21.29 -7.45
C VAL A 64 -32.39 21.37 -8.64
N VAL A 65 -33.08 22.49 -8.79
CA VAL A 65 -33.94 22.80 -9.93
C VAL A 65 -33.14 23.56 -10.99
N ASN A 66 -32.39 24.58 -10.57
CA ASN A 66 -31.59 25.42 -11.48
C ASN A 66 -30.41 26.06 -10.72
N ALA A 67 -29.31 26.31 -11.42
CA ALA A 67 -28.17 27.09 -10.97
C ALA A 67 -27.70 27.97 -12.14
N ALA A 68 -28.01 29.26 -12.11
CA ALA A 68 -27.71 30.19 -13.20
C ALA A 68 -27.49 31.62 -12.68
N SER A 69 -26.89 32.49 -13.48
CA SER A 69 -26.77 33.93 -13.18
C SER A 69 -28.13 34.64 -13.13
N SER A 70 -29.12 34.12 -13.87
CA SER A 70 -30.50 34.60 -13.84
C SER A 70 -31.45 33.41 -13.76
N VAL A 71 -32.25 33.35 -12.69
CA VAL A 71 -33.25 32.31 -12.45
C VAL A 71 -34.57 33.02 -12.11
N SER A 72 -35.68 32.61 -12.75
CA SER A 72 -37.00 33.06 -12.33
C SER A 72 -37.32 32.43 -10.98
N ILE A 73 -37.38 33.26 -9.92
CA ILE A 73 -37.67 32.81 -8.56
C ILE A 73 -39.19 32.68 -8.41
N PRO A 74 -39.70 31.47 -8.09
CA PRO A 74 -41.13 31.27 -7.85
C PRO A 74 -41.64 32.11 -6.67
N ALA A 75 -42.90 32.56 -6.73
CA ALA A 75 -43.48 33.42 -5.69
C ALA A 75 -43.58 32.74 -4.31
N ASP A 76 -43.64 31.41 -4.28
CA ASP A 76 -43.63 30.60 -3.06
C ASP A 76 -42.21 30.36 -2.50
N ALA A 77 -41.15 30.86 -3.15
CA ALA A 77 -39.78 30.57 -2.75
C ALA A 77 -39.32 31.35 -1.52
N VAL A 78 -38.73 30.65 -0.55
CA VAL A 78 -37.96 31.27 0.53
C VAL A 78 -36.62 31.71 -0.06
N THR A 79 -36.38 33.03 -0.08
CA THR A 79 -35.15 33.62 -0.63
C THR A 79 -34.14 33.87 0.48
N ILE A 80 -32.89 33.43 0.26
CA ILE A 80 -31.75 33.63 1.14
C ILE A 80 -30.68 34.36 0.34
N ASP A 81 -30.39 35.60 0.72
CA ASP A 81 -29.32 36.38 0.11
C ASP A 81 -27.95 35.95 0.66
N LEU A 82 -27.04 35.64 -0.25
CA LEU A 82 -25.69 35.15 0.03
C LEU A 82 -24.62 36.03 -0.63
N ALA A 83 -24.90 37.33 -0.78
CA ALA A 83 -23.93 38.29 -1.26
C ALA A 83 -22.55 38.16 -0.57
N GLY A 84 -21.51 38.05 -1.39
CA GLY A 84 -20.13 37.88 -0.91
C GLY A 84 -19.88 36.54 -0.21
N LYS A 85 -20.65 35.49 -0.53
CA LYS A 85 -20.45 34.11 -0.07
C LYS A 85 -20.28 33.19 -1.28
N SER A 86 -19.73 32.00 -1.03
CA SER A 86 -19.55 30.97 -2.06
C SER A 86 -20.36 29.71 -1.73
N ILE A 87 -20.87 29.05 -2.77
CA ILE A 87 -21.56 27.76 -2.69
C ILE A 87 -20.73 26.70 -3.42
N TYR A 88 -20.46 25.59 -2.75
CA TYR A 88 -19.74 24.42 -3.31
C TYR A 88 -20.58 23.16 -3.19
N PRO A 89 -20.44 22.15 -4.06
CA PRO A 89 -21.01 20.83 -3.80
C PRO A 89 -20.38 20.25 -2.52
N SER A 90 -21.18 19.58 -1.68
CA SER A 90 -20.63 18.89 -0.49
C SER A 90 -19.75 17.72 -0.91
N PHE A 91 -18.76 17.42 -0.07
CA PHE A 91 -17.81 16.34 -0.32
C PHE A 91 -18.45 14.96 -0.20
N ILE A 92 -17.86 13.98 -0.88
CA ILE A 92 -18.26 12.57 -0.90
C ILE A 92 -17.09 11.71 -0.46
N ASP A 93 -17.29 10.88 0.56
CA ASP A 93 -16.32 9.85 0.95
C ASP A 93 -16.75 8.49 0.39
N VAL A 94 -15.93 7.88 -0.47
CA VAL A 94 -16.23 6.59 -1.14
C VAL A 94 -15.87 5.38 -0.28
N PHE A 95 -15.03 5.56 0.73
CA PHE A 95 -14.51 4.45 1.54
C PHE A 95 -14.68 4.74 3.04
N SER A 96 -15.91 4.58 3.52
CA SER A 96 -16.28 4.85 4.91
C SER A 96 -16.73 3.60 5.66
N ALA A 97 -16.65 3.65 6.99
CA ALA A 97 -17.30 2.72 7.92
C ALA A 97 -18.41 3.43 8.73
N TYR A 98 -18.87 4.60 8.27
CA TYR A 98 -19.87 5.40 8.96
C TYR A 98 -21.16 4.62 9.23
N GLY A 99 -21.60 4.59 10.48
CA GLY A 99 -22.85 3.96 10.90
C GLY A 99 -22.87 2.44 10.79
N VAL A 100 -21.78 1.78 10.41
CA VAL A 100 -21.68 0.31 10.38
C VAL A 100 -20.89 -0.16 11.60
N GLU A 101 -21.42 -1.12 12.35
CA GLU A 101 -20.72 -1.66 13.53
C GLU A 101 -19.40 -2.31 13.11
N LYS A 102 -18.33 -2.04 13.87
CA LYS A 102 -17.04 -2.70 13.64
C LYS A 102 -17.14 -4.19 13.96
N PRO A 103 -16.56 -5.07 13.13
CA PRO A 103 -16.55 -6.51 13.41
C PRO A 103 -15.87 -6.78 14.76
N LYS A 104 -16.46 -7.68 15.55
CA LYS A 104 -15.87 -8.12 16.82
C LYS A 104 -14.88 -9.24 16.53
N ARG A 105 -13.69 -9.13 17.12
CA ARG A 105 -12.67 -10.18 16.99
C ARG A 105 -13.19 -11.47 17.61
N ALA A 106 -13.01 -12.60 16.91
CA ALA A 106 -13.33 -13.90 17.48
C ALA A 106 -12.59 -14.10 18.80
N GLN A 107 -13.31 -14.50 19.85
CA GLN A 107 -12.67 -14.83 21.12
C GLN A 107 -11.71 -16.02 20.94
N GLY A 108 -10.55 -15.95 21.57
CA GLY A 108 -9.55 -17.01 21.47
C GLY A 108 -10.10 -18.32 22.06
N GLY A 109 -10.25 -19.35 21.22
CA GLY A 109 -10.24 -20.74 21.68
C GLY A 109 -8.81 -21.29 21.70
N GLY A 110 -8.64 -22.55 22.11
CA GLY A 110 -7.34 -23.19 22.38
C GLY A 110 -6.27 -23.06 21.28
N ARG A 111 -5.04 -23.49 21.61
CA ARG A 111 -3.79 -23.31 20.82
C ARG A 111 -3.80 -23.90 19.41
N SER A 112 -4.85 -24.60 18.98
CA SER A 112 -4.94 -25.24 17.66
C SER A 112 -5.54 -24.30 16.59
N PRO A 113 -4.98 -24.28 15.37
CA PRO A 113 -5.56 -23.57 14.23
C PRO A 113 -6.93 -24.14 13.85
N GLN A 114 -7.82 -23.29 13.34
CA GLN A 114 -9.06 -23.72 12.69
C GLN A 114 -8.80 -23.84 11.19
N TYR A 115 -8.91 -25.04 10.62
CA TYR A 115 -8.69 -25.26 9.18
C TYR A 115 -10.00 -25.16 8.37
N ASP A 116 -11.08 -25.74 8.89
CA ASP A 116 -12.39 -25.74 8.25
C ASP A 116 -13.14 -24.40 8.42
N ALA A 117 -14.04 -24.11 7.49
CA ALA A 117 -15.00 -23.03 7.65
C ALA A 117 -16.06 -23.39 8.69
N THR A 118 -16.58 -22.36 9.36
CA THR A 118 -17.65 -22.48 10.35
C THR A 118 -19.04 -22.23 9.77
N ARG A 119 -19.11 -21.57 8.60
CA ARG A 119 -20.38 -21.19 7.95
C ARG A 119 -20.86 -22.27 6.98
N GLN A 120 -21.91 -22.99 7.35
CA GLN A 120 -22.51 -24.03 6.49
C GLN A 120 -23.36 -23.42 5.36
N GLY A 121 -23.26 -23.97 4.15
CA GLY A 121 -23.98 -23.49 2.96
C GLY A 121 -23.39 -22.22 2.32
N PHE A 122 -22.23 -21.79 2.79
CA PHE A 122 -21.42 -20.71 2.25
C PHE A 122 -20.11 -21.29 1.71
N TYR A 123 -19.31 -20.44 1.07
CA TYR A 123 -18.01 -20.84 0.53
C TYR A 123 -17.12 -21.44 1.61
N TRP A 124 -16.25 -22.39 1.23
CA TRP A 124 -15.38 -23.15 2.13
C TRP A 124 -14.39 -22.28 2.93
N ASN A 125 -14.29 -20.99 2.60
CA ASN A 125 -13.47 -20.02 3.29
C ASN A 125 -14.32 -18.90 3.93
N ASP A 126 -14.23 -18.76 5.25
CA ASP A 126 -14.97 -17.79 6.06
C ASP A 126 -14.57 -16.33 5.82
N HIS A 127 -13.47 -16.09 5.08
CA HIS A 127 -13.04 -14.74 4.72
C HIS A 127 -13.68 -14.25 3.41
N ILE A 128 -14.44 -15.10 2.71
CA ILE A 128 -15.20 -14.77 1.50
C ILE A 128 -16.67 -14.58 1.88
N MET A 129 -17.10 -13.33 2.02
CA MET A 129 -18.43 -12.94 2.49
C MET A 129 -19.15 -11.94 1.56
N PRO A 130 -19.24 -12.22 0.24
CA PRO A 130 -19.90 -11.32 -0.72
C PRO A 130 -21.40 -11.13 -0.46
N GLU A 131 -22.03 -12.01 0.32
CA GLU A 131 -23.42 -11.91 0.75
C GLU A 131 -23.70 -10.80 1.77
N ASN A 132 -22.66 -10.32 2.47
CA ASN A 132 -22.82 -9.25 3.44
C ASN A 132 -23.39 -8.00 2.77
N ASN A 133 -24.36 -7.36 3.44
CA ASN A 133 -24.93 -6.11 2.99
C ASN A 133 -24.80 -5.05 4.10
N ALA A 134 -24.09 -3.96 3.83
CA ALA A 134 -23.82 -2.93 4.82
C ALA A 134 -25.09 -2.33 5.43
N ILE A 135 -26.18 -2.22 4.65
CA ILE A 135 -27.42 -1.62 5.12
C ILE A 135 -28.09 -2.41 6.25
N GLU A 136 -27.90 -3.73 6.30
CA GLU A 136 -28.47 -4.59 7.35
C GLU A 136 -27.83 -4.33 8.72
N LYS A 137 -26.60 -3.82 8.74
CA LYS A 137 -25.85 -3.48 9.97
C LYS A 137 -25.73 -1.97 10.17
N PHE A 138 -26.47 -1.18 9.40
CA PHE A 138 -26.38 0.27 9.41
C PHE A 138 -27.26 0.90 10.48
N LYS A 139 -26.67 1.81 11.26
CA LYS A 139 -27.35 2.70 12.19
C LYS A 139 -26.83 4.12 12.02
N TYR A 140 -27.74 5.05 11.73
CA TYR A 140 -27.37 6.46 11.60
C TYR A 140 -26.95 7.05 12.94
N ASP A 141 -25.73 7.58 13.00
CA ASP A 141 -25.18 8.31 14.14
C ASP A 141 -25.09 9.80 13.78
N ASP A 142 -25.94 10.63 14.38
CA ASP A 142 -25.97 12.07 14.07
C ASP A 142 -24.74 12.81 14.58
N LYS A 143 -24.11 12.36 15.68
CA LYS A 143 -22.89 12.99 16.20
C LYS A 143 -21.74 12.76 15.22
N ALA A 144 -21.55 11.51 14.77
CA ALA A 144 -20.54 11.20 13.76
C ALA A 144 -20.84 11.90 12.43
N ALA A 145 -22.11 11.98 12.01
CA ALA A 145 -22.49 12.72 10.82
C ALA A 145 -22.23 14.23 10.96
N SER A 146 -22.46 14.81 12.14
CA SER A 146 -22.14 16.20 12.44
C SER A 146 -20.65 16.48 12.26
N ASP A 147 -19.79 15.59 12.75
CA ASP A 147 -18.34 15.75 12.61
C ASP A 147 -17.85 15.59 11.16
N LEU A 148 -18.49 14.75 10.35
CA LEU A 148 -18.26 14.65 8.91
C LEU A 148 -18.76 15.90 8.16
N ARG A 149 -19.95 16.41 8.51
CA ARG A 149 -20.51 17.63 7.92
C ARG A 149 -19.63 18.86 8.18
N LYS A 150 -19.01 18.95 9.36
CA LYS A 150 -18.02 19.99 9.69
C LYS A 150 -16.75 19.91 8.83
N ALA A 151 -16.39 18.73 8.33
CA ALA A 151 -15.30 18.56 7.37
C ALA A 151 -15.73 18.80 5.91
N GLY A 152 -17.02 19.09 5.67
CA GLY A 152 -17.56 19.38 4.33
C GLY A 152 -18.25 18.21 3.66
N PHE A 153 -18.31 17.03 4.28
CA PHE A 153 -18.98 15.87 3.69
C PHE A 153 -20.51 15.99 3.76
N GLY A 154 -21.19 15.68 2.66
CA GLY A 154 -22.64 15.57 2.60
C GLY A 154 -23.12 14.15 2.37
N VAL A 155 -22.27 13.30 1.78
CA VAL A 155 -22.59 11.92 1.41
C VAL A 155 -21.39 11.03 1.72
N VAL A 156 -21.66 9.79 2.16
CA VAL A 156 -20.65 8.76 2.37
C VAL A 156 -21.11 7.44 1.77
N ASN A 157 -20.17 6.66 1.24
CA ASN A 157 -20.40 5.28 0.88
C ASN A 157 -19.82 4.40 1.98
N THR A 158 -20.71 3.78 2.75
CA THR A 158 -20.34 2.99 3.93
C THR A 158 -20.36 1.51 3.62
N HIS A 159 -19.44 0.76 4.23
CA HIS A 159 -19.35 -0.69 4.05
C HIS A 159 -18.79 -1.40 5.27
N ILE A 160 -18.97 -2.72 5.30
CA ILE A 160 -18.37 -3.58 6.32
C ILE A 160 -16.90 -3.78 5.97
N GLN A 161 -15.99 -3.36 6.86
CA GLN A 161 -14.54 -3.46 6.65
C GLN A 161 -13.97 -4.76 7.24
N ASP A 162 -14.51 -5.92 6.82
CA ASP A 162 -14.09 -7.23 7.34
C ASP A 162 -14.10 -8.31 6.25
N GLY A 163 -13.01 -9.08 6.16
CA GLY A 163 -12.84 -10.14 5.16
C GLY A 163 -12.20 -9.72 3.84
N ILE A 164 -11.98 -10.73 2.98
CA ILE A 164 -11.34 -10.60 1.67
C ILE A 164 -12.36 -10.18 0.61
N ALA A 165 -13.50 -10.87 0.53
CA ALA A 165 -14.69 -10.38 -0.18
C ALA A 165 -15.72 -9.95 0.87
N ARG A 166 -16.07 -8.66 0.90
CA ARG A 166 -16.76 -8.02 2.04
C ARG A 166 -18.25 -7.76 1.81
N GLY A 167 -18.71 -7.99 0.59
CA GLY A 167 -20.08 -7.74 0.18
C GLY A 167 -20.35 -6.30 -0.25
N SER A 168 -21.62 -5.88 -0.21
CA SER A 168 -22.07 -4.60 -0.76
C SER A 168 -22.04 -3.46 0.27
N GLY A 169 -21.61 -2.28 -0.16
CA GLY A 169 -21.77 -1.02 0.59
C GLY A 169 -23.12 -0.35 0.33
N ALA A 170 -23.39 0.71 1.09
CA ALA A 170 -24.59 1.54 0.98
C ALA A 170 -24.22 3.03 0.88
N LEU A 171 -24.95 3.76 0.02
CA LEU A 171 -24.73 5.18 -0.21
C LEU A 171 -25.67 6.02 0.65
N ILE A 172 -25.11 6.81 1.56
CA ILE A 172 -25.84 7.48 2.64
C ILE A 172 -25.63 8.99 2.57
N ALA A 173 -26.73 9.74 2.52
CA ALA A 173 -26.73 11.16 2.79
C ALA A 173 -26.58 11.41 4.30
N LEU A 174 -25.73 12.35 4.69
CA LEU A 174 -25.51 12.76 6.08
C LEU A 174 -26.64 13.67 6.60
N ASN A 175 -27.88 13.29 6.34
CA ASN A 175 -29.08 14.04 6.69
C ASN A 175 -29.54 13.74 8.13
N GLY A 176 -29.18 14.62 9.06
CA GLY A 176 -29.56 14.52 10.48
C GLY A 176 -31.02 14.87 10.79
N LYS A 177 -31.73 15.53 9.86
CA LYS A 177 -33.13 15.97 10.03
C LYS A 177 -34.13 15.04 9.31
N GLY A 178 -33.65 13.92 8.79
CA GLY A 178 -34.42 12.90 8.09
C GLY A 178 -34.51 11.59 8.86
N ASN A 179 -35.18 10.62 8.26
CA ASN A 179 -35.18 9.23 8.67
C ASN A 179 -34.44 8.36 7.62
N ASN A 180 -34.58 7.04 7.69
CA ASN A 180 -33.86 6.16 6.76
C ASN A 180 -34.48 6.15 5.35
N SER A 181 -35.76 6.46 5.20
CA SER A 181 -36.45 6.50 3.90
C SER A 181 -35.97 7.62 2.97
N ASP A 182 -35.43 8.71 3.52
CA ASP A 182 -34.88 9.82 2.74
C ASP A 182 -33.35 9.81 2.66
N ARG A 183 -32.65 9.44 3.73
CA ARG A 183 -31.18 9.55 3.76
C ARG A 183 -30.44 8.42 3.04
N ILE A 184 -31.06 7.25 2.88
CA ILE A 184 -30.44 6.15 2.13
C ILE A 184 -30.67 6.42 0.65
N ILE A 185 -29.60 6.71 -0.09
CA ILE A 185 -29.66 6.99 -1.53
C ILE A 185 -29.67 5.67 -2.32
N GLU A 186 -28.91 4.69 -1.87
CA GLU A 186 -28.84 3.36 -2.47
C GLU A 186 -28.39 2.31 -1.46
N ASP A 187 -29.12 1.20 -1.36
CA ASP A 187 -28.84 0.11 -0.42
C ASP A 187 -27.61 -0.72 -0.81
N ARG A 188 -27.29 -0.77 -2.11
CA ARG A 188 -26.21 -1.58 -2.70
C ARG A 188 -25.47 -0.77 -3.75
N SER A 189 -24.39 -0.10 -3.35
CA SER A 189 -23.71 0.90 -4.20
C SER A 189 -22.44 0.41 -4.87
N ALA A 190 -21.68 -0.46 -4.19
CA ALA A 190 -20.42 -1.02 -4.68
C ALA A 190 -20.11 -2.34 -3.94
N GLN A 191 -19.32 -3.21 -4.54
CA GLN A 191 -18.79 -4.41 -3.90
C GLN A 191 -17.38 -4.15 -3.38
N TYR A 192 -17.08 -4.61 -2.17
CA TYR A 192 -15.83 -4.31 -1.48
C TYR A 192 -14.95 -5.54 -1.27
N PHE A 193 -13.65 -5.33 -1.40
CA PHE A 193 -12.62 -6.36 -1.24
C PHE A 193 -11.43 -5.87 -0.40
N SER A 194 -10.60 -6.79 0.07
CA SER A 194 -9.27 -6.51 0.61
C SER A 194 -8.37 -7.73 0.58
N LEU A 195 -7.08 -7.54 0.86
CA LEU A 195 -6.13 -8.63 1.06
C LEU A 195 -6.11 -9.15 2.52
N ARG A 196 -6.98 -8.64 3.40
CA ARG A 196 -7.00 -8.95 4.83
C ARG A 196 -8.12 -9.92 5.19
N LYS A 197 -7.77 -10.92 6.01
CA LYS A 197 -8.72 -11.86 6.62
C LYS A 197 -9.76 -11.16 7.50
N SER A 198 -10.88 -11.86 7.71
CA SER A 198 -11.87 -11.47 8.71
C SER A 198 -11.27 -11.56 10.10
N VAL A 199 -11.53 -10.54 10.94
CA VAL A 199 -11.19 -10.59 12.37
C VAL A 199 -12.20 -11.43 13.15
N ALA A 200 -13.38 -11.65 12.59
CA ALA A 200 -14.47 -12.43 13.19
C ALA A 200 -14.35 -13.95 12.94
N SER A 201 -13.47 -14.39 12.01
CA SER A 201 -13.15 -15.80 11.80
C SER A 201 -11.78 -16.16 12.36
N ARG A 202 -11.65 -17.40 12.86
CA ARG A 202 -10.38 -18.00 13.29
C ARG A 202 -9.75 -18.89 12.22
N GLN A 203 -10.39 -19.03 11.05
CA GLN A 203 -9.89 -19.89 9.98
C GLN A 203 -8.48 -19.45 9.55
N SER A 204 -7.56 -20.42 9.52
CA SER A 204 -6.12 -20.20 9.39
C SER A 204 -5.76 -19.62 8.02
N TYR A 205 -6.25 -20.25 6.95
CA TYR A 205 -5.99 -19.83 5.58
C TYR A 205 -6.89 -18.67 5.15
N PRO A 206 -6.35 -17.63 4.46
CA PRO A 206 -4.94 -17.47 4.06
C PRO A 206 -4.08 -16.82 5.14
N GLY A 207 -2.90 -17.34 5.44
CA GLY A 207 -1.90 -16.79 6.36
C GLY A 207 -1.10 -15.61 5.80
N SER A 208 -1.09 -15.43 4.47
CA SER A 208 -0.22 -14.51 3.75
C SER A 208 -0.96 -13.68 2.71
N VAL A 209 -0.32 -12.64 2.19
CA VAL A 209 -0.88 -11.83 1.09
C VAL A 209 -0.99 -12.63 -0.21
N MET A 210 -0.01 -13.50 -0.51
CA MET A 210 -0.06 -14.41 -1.66
C MET A 210 -1.20 -15.42 -1.55
N GLY A 211 -1.50 -15.90 -0.34
CA GLY A 211 -2.70 -16.72 -0.07
C GLY A 211 -4.00 -15.96 -0.33
N SER A 212 -4.10 -14.70 0.11
CA SER A 212 -5.26 -13.85 -0.21
C SER A 212 -5.43 -13.65 -1.72
N MET A 213 -4.33 -13.44 -2.47
CA MET A 213 -4.35 -13.32 -3.92
C MET A 213 -4.77 -14.62 -4.61
N ALA A 214 -4.23 -15.76 -4.19
CA ALA A 214 -4.62 -17.06 -4.72
C ALA A 214 -6.10 -17.38 -4.43
N LEU A 215 -6.60 -17.05 -3.24
CA LEU A 215 -8.00 -17.22 -2.88
C LEU A 215 -8.93 -16.35 -3.74
N LEU A 216 -8.54 -15.10 -4.05
CA LEU A 216 -9.28 -14.23 -4.97
C LEU A 216 -9.37 -14.81 -6.39
N ARG A 217 -8.31 -15.46 -6.87
CA ARG A 217 -8.35 -16.20 -8.16
C ARG A 217 -9.26 -17.41 -8.08
N GLN A 218 -9.10 -18.22 -7.04
CA GLN A 218 -9.84 -19.46 -6.89
C GLN A 218 -11.35 -19.22 -6.74
N VAL A 219 -11.76 -18.21 -5.95
CA VAL A 219 -13.20 -17.87 -5.82
C VAL A 219 -13.82 -17.45 -7.15
N LYS A 220 -13.06 -16.78 -8.04
CA LYS A 220 -13.55 -16.46 -9.39
C LYS A 220 -13.75 -17.73 -10.21
N PHE A 221 -12.77 -18.62 -10.23
CA PHE A 221 -12.88 -19.89 -10.99
C PHE A 221 -14.05 -20.73 -10.48
N ASP A 222 -14.26 -20.77 -9.16
CA ASP A 222 -15.36 -21.48 -8.53
C ASP A 222 -16.71 -20.81 -8.85
N ALA A 223 -16.78 -19.48 -8.84
CA ALA A 223 -17.98 -18.73 -9.23
C ALA A 223 -18.34 -18.95 -10.71
N ASP A 224 -17.36 -19.02 -11.61
CA ASP A 224 -17.59 -19.31 -13.03
C ASP A 224 -18.09 -20.74 -13.24
N TRP A 225 -17.47 -21.71 -12.54
CA TRP A 225 -17.91 -23.10 -12.55
C TRP A 225 -19.35 -23.25 -12.04
N TYR A 226 -19.68 -22.57 -10.94
CA TYR A 226 -21.02 -22.52 -10.36
C TYR A 226 -22.04 -21.88 -11.30
N ALA A 227 -21.70 -20.73 -11.88
CA ALA A 227 -22.57 -20.02 -12.85
C ALA A 227 -22.86 -20.85 -14.10
N GLY A 228 -21.95 -21.77 -14.47
CA GLY A 228 -22.14 -22.73 -15.55
C GLY A 228 -23.09 -23.89 -15.24
N GLY A 229 -23.65 -23.97 -14.01
CA GLY A 229 -24.57 -25.05 -13.61
C GLY A 229 -23.88 -26.38 -13.30
N ASN A 230 -22.56 -26.37 -13.07
CA ASN A 230 -21.77 -27.58 -12.87
C ASN A 230 -21.57 -27.95 -11.39
N ALA A 231 -22.26 -27.27 -10.47
CA ALA A 231 -22.24 -27.56 -9.03
C ALA A 231 -23.54 -28.28 -8.62
N ASN A 232 -23.40 -29.33 -7.80
CA ASN A 232 -24.54 -30.13 -7.32
C ASN A 232 -25.12 -29.62 -5.99
N VAL A 233 -24.55 -28.55 -5.44
CA VAL A 233 -24.94 -27.96 -4.15
C VAL A 233 -25.09 -26.45 -4.31
N THR A 234 -26.00 -25.85 -3.54
CA THR A 234 -26.16 -24.40 -3.46
C THR A 234 -25.07 -23.79 -2.59
N ASP A 235 -24.39 -22.77 -3.09
CA ASP A 235 -23.40 -21.98 -2.35
C ASP A 235 -23.82 -20.51 -2.32
N ARG A 236 -24.23 -20.03 -1.13
CA ARG A 236 -24.77 -18.68 -0.95
C ARG A 236 -23.74 -17.58 -1.20
N SER A 237 -22.46 -17.85 -0.96
CA SER A 237 -21.40 -16.88 -1.20
C SER A 237 -21.09 -16.78 -2.69
N LEU A 238 -21.05 -17.90 -3.43
CA LEU A 238 -20.88 -17.85 -4.88
C LEU A 238 -22.08 -17.17 -5.57
N GLU A 239 -23.31 -17.45 -5.13
CA GLU A 239 -24.52 -16.76 -5.62
C GLU A 239 -24.43 -15.25 -5.43
N ALA A 240 -24.05 -14.80 -4.23
CA ALA A 240 -23.90 -13.39 -3.93
C ALA A 240 -22.75 -12.75 -4.74
N TYR A 241 -21.61 -13.44 -4.88
CA TYR A 241 -20.48 -12.98 -5.69
C TYR A 241 -20.92 -12.75 -7.15
N ILE A 242 -21.65 -13.71 -7.73
CA ILE A 242 -22.18 -13.62 -9.10
C ILE A 242 -23.20 -12.49 -9.22
N ALA A 243 -24.10 -12.34 -8.24
CA ALA A 243 -25.11 -11.28 -8.22
C ALA A 243 -24.47 -9.87 -8.18
N ASN A 244 -23.30 -9.75 -7.55
CA ASN A 244 -22.58 -8.49 -7.39
C ASN A 244 -21.65 -8.15 -8.56
N LYS A 245 -21.43 -9.04 -9.53
CA LYS A 245 -20.39 -8.90 -10.56
C LYS A 245 -20.43 -7.60 -11.37
N ASN A 246 -21.62 -7.01 -11.53
CA ASN A 246 -21.83 -5.77 -12.30
C ASN A 246 -21.70 -4.50 -11.45
N MET A 247 -21.46 -4.63 -10.14
CA MET A 247 -21.19 -3.49 -9.27
C MET A 247 -19.78 -2.97 -9.50
N VAL A 248 -19.54 -1.73 -9.08
CA VAL A 248 -18.18 -1.20 -8.98
C VAL A 248 -17.43 -2.02 -7.92
N ASN A 249 -16.29 -2.60 -8.29
CA ASN A 249 -15.46 -3.40 -7.41
C ASN A 249 -14.38 -2.50 -6.78
N ILE A 250 -14.43 -2.29 -5.47
CA ILE A 250 -13.47 -1.48 -4.72
C ILE A 250 -12.62 -2.39 -3.85
N ILE A 251 -11.29 -2.36 -4.03
CA ILE A 251 -10.35 -3.20 -3.25
C ILE A 251 -9.42 -2.35 -2.41
N HIS A 252 -9.26 -2.73 -1.14
CA HIS A 252 -8.29 -2.10 -0.25
C HIS A 252 -6.91 -2.76 -0.38
N ALA A 253 -5.98 -2.07 -1.05
CA ALA A 253 -4.59 -2.46 -1.20
C ALA A 253 -3.71 -1.92 -0.06
N GLY A 254 -3.83 -0.63 0.26
CA GLY A 254 -3.20 -0.01 1.44
C GLY A 254 -1.75 0.44 1.28
N ASP A 255 -1.10 0.15 0.15
CA ASP A 255 0.23 0.64 -0.23
C ASP A 255 0.45 0.50 -1.75
N LYS A 256 1.53 1.12 -2.26
CA LYS A 256 1.89 1.14 -3.69
C LYS A 256 2.14 -0.25 -4.27
N VAL A 257 2.73 -1.17 -3.49
CA VAL A 257 3.12 -2.50 -3.97
C VAL A 257 1.88 -3.39 -4.12
N ASN A 258 1.04 -3.39 -3.09
CA ASN A 258 -0.23 -4.10 -3.10
C ASN A 258 -1.19 -3.53 -4.14
N ALA A 259 -1.11 -2.24 -4.49
CA ALA A 259 -1.89 -1.67 -5.58
C ALA A 259 -1.58 -2.36 -6.92
N LEU A 260 -0.31 -2.59 -7.24
CA LEU A 260 0.08 -3.33 -8.45
C LEU A 260 -0.28 -4.82 -8.36
N ARG A 261 -0.19 -5.43 -7.18
CA ARG A 261 -0.59 -6.83 -6.96
C ARG A 261 -2.07 -7.07 -7.21
N VAL A 262 -2.94 -6.21 -6.67
CA VAL A 262 -4.39 -6.35 -6.86
C VAL A 262 -4.81 -6.03 -8.29
N ASP A 263 -4.11 -5.13 -8.96
CA ASP A 263 -4.30 -4.84 -10.38
C ASP A 263 -3.97 -6.07 -11.24
N LYS A 264 -2.79 -6.67 -11.03
CA LYS A 264 -2.39 -7.94 -11.67
C LYS A 264 -3.42 -9.05 -11.45
N VAL A 265 -3.88 -9.25 -10.21
CA VAL A 265 -4.92 -10.25 -9.91
C VAL A 265 -6.22 -9.91 -10.62
N GLY A 266 -6.60 -8.63 -10.65
CA GLY A 266 -7.76 -8.10 -11.38
C GLY A 266 -7.70 -8.45 -12.86
N ASP A 267 -6.58 -8.19 -13.53
CA ASP A 267 -6.35 -8.53 -14.94
C ASP A 267 -6.47 -10.04 -15.20
N GLU A 268 -5.85 -10.87 -14.36
CA GLU A 268 -5.88 -12.32 -14.47
C GLU A 268 -7.30 -12.91 -14.36
N ILE A 269 -8.20 -12.25 -13.62
CA ILE A 269 -9.58 -12.69 -13.40
C ILE A 269 -10.63 -11.85 -14.14
N GLY A 270 -10.20 -10.88 -14.95
CA GLY A 270 -11.06 -9.99 -15.72
C GLY A 270 -11.90 -9.01 -14.87
N THR A 271 -11.34 -8.48 -13.79
CA THR A 271 -12.00 -7.53 -12.88
C THR A 271 -11.19 -6.24 -12.75
N GLN A 272 -11.73 -5.13 -13.28
CA GLN A 272 -11.16 -3.81 -13.03
C GLN A 272 -11.52 -3.32 -11.63
N TYR A 273 -10.52 -3.22 -10.76
CA TYR A 273 -10.71 -2.64 -9.44
C TYR A 273 -10.59 -1.12 -9.44
N VAL A 274 -11.36 -0.49 -8.56
CA VAL A 274 -11.04 0.82 -7.99
C VAL A 274 -10.20 0.57 -6.74
N ILE A 275 -9.00 1.14 -6.67
CA ILE A 275 -7.98 0.76 -5.68
C ILE A 275 -7.94 1.79 -4.56
N VAL A 276 -8.09 1.34 -3.31
CA VAL A 276 -7.79 2.16 -2.13
C VAL A 276 -6.30 2.03 -1.83
N GLY A 277 -5.58 3.12 -2.04
CA GLY A 277 -4.13 3.22 -1.93
C GLY A 277 -3.63 3.47 -0.50
N GLY A 278 -2.31 3.57 -0.34
CA GLY A 278 -1.62 3.86 0.92
C GLY A 278 -1.11 5.30 1.07
N GLY A 279 -1.18 6.09 0.00
CA GLY A 279 -0.66 7.44 -0.06
C GLY A 279 0.83 7.53 -0.46
N ASP A 280 1.44 6.41 -0.85
CA ASP A 280 2.84 6.23 -1.26
C ASP A 280 3.00 5.99 -2.78
N GLU A 281 1.92 6.19 -3.55
CA GLU A 281 1.87 5.91 -4.99
C GLU A 281 2.85 6.78 -5.81
N TYR A 282 3.23 7.95 -5.29
CA TYR A 282 4.18 8.87 -5.92
C TYR A 282 5.53 8.23 -6.23
N GLU A 283 5.94 7.20 -5.47
CA GLU A 283 7.22 6.53 -5.66
C GLU A 283 7.24 5.76 -6.99
N TRP A 284 6.12 5.13 -7.35
CA TRP A 284 5.97 4.30 -8.55
C TRP A 284 4.89 4.85 -9.50
N VAL A 285 4.79 6.18 -9.63
CA VAL A 285 3.69 6.85 -10.35
C VAL A 285 3.52 6.37 -11.80
N LYS A 286 4.59 5.93 -12.46
CA LYS A 286 4.53 5.39 -13.82
C LYS A 286 3.78 4.07 -13.88
N ASP A 287 4.09 3.14 -12.97
CA ASP A 287 3.44 1.84 -12.88
C ASP A 287 2.00 1.99 -12.38
N ILE A 288 1.79 2.86 -11.38
CA ILE A 288 0.45 3.24 -10.89
C ILE A 288 -0.43 3.79 -12.01
N LYS A 289 0.11 4.63 -12.89
CA LYS A 289 -0.63 5.12 -14.06
C LYS A 289 -0.91 4.00 -15.07
N ALA A 290 0.02 3.06 -15.25
CA ALA A 290 -0.12 1.97 -16.21
C ALA A 290 -1.26 1.01 -15.87
N THR A 291 -1.67 0.91 -14.60
CA THR A 291 -2.85 0.16 -14.16
C THR A 291 -4.15 0.64 -14.80
N ASN A 292 -4.21 1.92 -15.22
CA ASN A 292 -5.45 2.62 -15.61
C ASN A 292 -6.58 2.58 -14.56
N ALA A 293 -6.27 2.16 -13.33
CA ALA A 293 -7.23 2.10 -12.24
C ALA A 293 -7.60 3.51 -11.75
N LYS A 294 -8.80 3.62 -11.17
CA LYS A 294 -9.18 4.79 -10.37
C LYS A 294 -8.74 4.55 -8.93
N TYR A 295 -8.23 5.58 -8.28
CA TYR A 295 -7.70 5.48 -6.93
C TYR A 295 -8.56 6.20 -5.89
N ILE A 296 -8.57 5.67 -4.67
CA ILE A 296 -9.10 6.32 -3.47
C ILE A 296 -7.92 6.50 -2.52
N ILE A 297 -7.52 7.74 -2.28
CA ILE A 297 -6.26 8.08 -1.61
C ILE A 297 -6.54 8.62 -0.20
N PRO A 298 -6.05 7.93 0.85
CA PRO A 298 -6.08 8.49 2.20
C PRO A 298 -5.06 9.64 2.31
N ILE A 299 -5.48 10.75 2.91
CA ILE A 299 -4.59 11.89 3.20
C ILE A 299 -4.08 11.85 4.63
N ASN A 300 -3.57 10.69 5.05
CA ASN A 300 -2.97 10.49 6.37
C ASN A 300 -1.45 10.67 6.29
N PHE A 301 -0.99 11.91 6.43
CA PHE A 301 0.42 12.22 6.29
C PHE A 301 1.22 11.98 7.58
N PRO A 302 2.43 11.40 7.49
CA PRO A 302 3.35 11.28 8.62
C PRO A 302 3.69 12.64 9.23
N LYS A 303 3.95 12.63 10.54
CA LYS A 303 4.44 13.79 11.29
C LYS A 303 5.97 13.82 11.25
N ALA A 304 6.56 15.01 11.44
CA ALA A 304 8.00 15.11 11.63
C ALA A 304 8.45 14.27 12.82
N TYR A 305 9.60 13.61 12.70
CA TYR A 305 10.19 12.89 13.83
C TYR A 305 10.84 13.86 14.80
N ASP A 306 10.78 13.54 16.09
CA ASP A 306 11.55 14.26 17.10
C ASP A 306 13.01 13.83 17.07
N VAL A 307 13.85 14.64 16.43
CA VAL A 307 15.27 14.36 16.17
C VAL A 307 16.22 15.13 17.11
N GLU A 308 15.71 15.72 18.20
CA GLU A 308 16.54 16.46 19.16
C GLU A 308 17.59 15.60 19.87
N ASN A 309 17.31 14.30 20.05
CA ASN A 309 18.26 13.36 20.62
C ASN A 309 19.10 12.72 19.50
N PRO A 310 20.42 13.01 19.41
CA PRO A 310 21.27 12.49 18.34
C PRO A 310 21.38 10.96 18.32
N PHE A 311 21.32 10.30 19.48
CA PHE A 311 21.41 8.83 19.56
C PHE A 311 20.15 8.18 18.98
N LEU A 312 18.97 8.66 19.34
CA LEU A 312 17.72 8.17 18.76
C LEU A 312 17.64 8.52 17.28
N ALA A 313 18.03 9.74 16.90
CA ALA A 313 18.08 10.19 15.50
C ALA A 313 19.00 9.32 14.63
N SER A 314 20.07 8.74 15.20
CA SER A 314 20.94 7.81 14.47
C SER A 314 20.24 6.52 14.03
N SER A 315 19.22 6.09 14.78
CA SER A 315 18.42 4.88 14.50
C SER A 315 17.24 5.11 13.54
N LEU A 316 16.90 6.36 13.22
CA LEU A 316 15.84 6.69 12.29
C LEU A 316 16.26 6.34 10.86
N GLU A 317 15.49 5.51 10.16
CA GLU A 317 15.77 5.09 8.78
C GLU A 317 15.59 6.26 7.79
N LEU A 318 16.44 6.30 6.75
CA LEU A 318 16.35 7.35 5.72
C LEU A 318 15.00 7.32 4.98
N GLU A 319 14.46 6.13 4.72
CA GLU A 319 13.17 5.94 4.05
C GLU A 319 12.03 6.61 4.82
N SER A 320 11.97 6.42 6.15
CA SER A 320 11.00 7.09 7.02
C SER A 320 11.11 8.62 6.98
N MET A 321 12.33 9.14 6.83
CA MET A 321 12.54 10.59 6.71
C MET A 321 12.07 11.12 5.36
N ARG A 322 12.28 10.36 4.28
CA ARG A 322 11.78 10.68 2.94
C ARG A 322 10.27 10.60 2.86
N GLU A 323 9.65 9.55 3.42
CA GLU A 323 8.19 9.42 3.49
C GLU A 323 7.57 10.67 4.13
N TRP A 324 8.15 11.16 5.24
CA TRP A 324 7.69 12.40 5.87
C TRP A 324 7.73 13.61 4.94
N ASN A 325 8.80 13.78 4.18
CA ASN A 325 8.97 14.89 3.27
C ASN A 325 8.08 14.76 2.01
N GLN A 326 7.94 13.56 1.47
CA GLN A 326 7.44 13.32 0.11
C GLN A 326 5.95 12.96 0.08
N LYS A 327 5.43 12.20 1.06
CA LYS A 327 4.03 11.74 1.10
C LYS A 327 2.96 12.84 0.96
N PRO A 328 3.15 14.06 1.51
CA PRO A 328 2.21 15.17 1.27
C PRO A 328 2.08 15.61 -0.20
N PHE A 329 3.09 15.33 -1.05
CA PHE A 329 3.06 15.62 -2.48
C PHE A 329 2.32 14.55 -3.29
N ASN A 330 1.91 13.42 -2.69
CA ASN A 330 1.28 12.33 -3.42
C ASN A 330 0.08 12.77 -4.29
N PRO A 331 -0.90 13.53 -3.77
CA PRO A 331 -2.02 13.98 -4.59
C PRO A 331 -1.59 14.86 -5.77
N LYS A 332 -0.54 15.68 -5.58
CA LYS A 332 0.03 16.50 -6.65
C LYS A 332 0.63 15.62 -7.73
N VAL A 333 1.48 14.67 -7.35
CA VAL A 333 2.18 13.78 -8.29
C VAL A 333 1.18 12.96 -9.10
N LEU A 334 0.12 12.44 -8.47
CA LEU A 334 -0.97 11.75 -9.16
C LEU A 334 -1.69 12.66 -10.15
N ALA A 335 -2.05 13.89 -9.73
CA ALA A 335 -2.72 14.85 -10.60
C ALA A 335 -1.88 15.25 -11.81
N ASP A 336 -0.60 15.57 -11.61
CA ASP A 336 0.35 15.97 -12.66
C ASP A 336 0.58 14.84 -13.68
N ASN A 337 0.46 13.58 -13.26
CA ASN A 337 0.59 12.42 -14.14
C ASN A 337 -0.73 11.94 -14.75
N GLY A 338 -1.86 12.58 -14.42
CA GLY A 338 -3.17 12.24 -14.98
C GLY A 338 -3.82 11.00 -14.37
N VAL A 339 -3.42 10.60 -13.16
CA VAL A 339 -4.10 9.52 -12.41
C VAL A 339 -5.41 10.07 -11.84
N THR A 340 -6.52 9.36 -12.06
CA THR A 340 -7.83 9.75 -11.53
C THR A 340 -7.96 9.26 -10.09
N PHE A 341 -8.15 10.17 -9.14
CA PHE A 341 -8.28 9.82 -7.73
C PHE A 341 -9.38 10.59 -7.00
N ALA A 342 -9.95 9.93 -5.98
CA ALA A 342 -10.76 10.56 -4.94
C ALA A 342 -9.97 10.62 -3.63
N LEU A 343 -10.27 11.61 -2.77
CA LEU A 343 -9.68 11.71 -1.43
C LEU A 343 -10.65 11.15 -0.38
N THR A 344 -10.13 10.42 0.61
CA THR A 344 -10.94 9.80 1.67
C THR A 344 -10.45 10.18 3.07
N MET A 345 -11.36 10.07 4.05
CA MET A 345 -11.02 10.15 5.47
C MET A 345 -10.48 8.85 6.04
N HIS A 346 -10.36 7.78 5.24
CA HIS A 346 -9.76 6.53 5.69
C HIS A 346 -8.40 6.76 6.38
N ASP A 347 -8.13 5.95 7.40
CA ASP A 347 -6.97 6.05 8.31
C ASP A 347 -6.82 7.32 9.16
N LEU A 348 -7.71 8.30 9.02
CA LEU A 348 -7.75 9.45 9.92
C LEU A 348 -8.55 9.15 11.19
N LYS A 349 -8.04 9.65 12.33
CA LYS A 349 -8.73 9.53 13.62
C LYS A 349 -9.86 10.53 13.78
N THR A 350 -9.72 11.72 13.21
CA THR A 350 -10.68 12.82 13.39
C THR A 350 -10.90 13.60 12.10
N SER A 351 -12.10 14.18 11.95
CA SER A 351 -12.42 15.06 10.83
C SER A 351 -11.62 16.37 10.81
N LYS A 352 -11.06 16.77 11.96
CA LYS A 352 -10.16 17.93 12.04
C LYS A 352 -8.83 17.68 11.32
N ASP A 353 -8.29 16.46 11.43
CA ASP A 353 -7.04 16.08 10.78
C ASP A 353 -7.20 16.08 9.25
N PHE A 354 -8.39 15.73 8.75
CA PHE A 354 -8.72 15.78 7.32
C PHE A 354 -8.54 17.17 6.72
N LYS A 355 -9.17 18.21 7.30
CA LYS A 355 -9.00 19.60 6.81
C LYS A 355 -7.54 20.03 6.86
N SER A 356 -6.83 19.71 7.94
CA SER A 356 -5.42 20.06 8.10
C SER A 356 -4.54 19.41 7.04
N ASN A 357 -4.77 18.13 6.74
CA ASN A 357 -3.97 17.40 5.75
C ASN A 357 -4.36 17.77 4.33
N LEU A 358 -5.62 18.06 4.04
CA LEU A 358 -6.04 18.57 2.73
C LEU A 358 -5.35 19.90 2.42
N MET A 359 -5.34 20.82 3.39
CA MET A 359 -4.59 22.06 3.29
C MET A 359 -3.09 21.82 3.14
N LYS A 360 -2.53 20.81 3.84
CA LYS A 360 -1.14 20.41 3.66
C LYS A 360 -0.88 19.97 2.22
N ALA A 361 -1.70 19.13 1.61
CA ALA A 361 -1.53 18.70 0.21
C ALA A 361 -1.55 19.88 -0.77
N ILE A 362 -2.46 20.85 -0.56
CA ILE A 362 -2.55 22.07 -1.38
C ILE A 362 -1.32 22.98 -1.18
N ASP A 363 -0.87 23.16 0.08
CA ASP A 363 0.37 23.87 0.40
C ASP A 363 1.60 23.20 -0.26
N HIS A 364 1.52 21.88 -0.53
CA HIS A 364 2.54 21.09 -1.24
C HIS A 364 2.24 20.98 -2.75
N GLY A 365 1.37 21.83 -3.28
CA GLY A 365 1.18 22.06 -4.71
C GLY A 365 0.10 21.24 -5.40
N LEU A 366 -0.79 20.57 -4.64
CA LEU A 366 -2.04 20.05 -5.21
C LEU A 366 -2.90 21.24 -5.68
N ASP A 367 -3.31 21.23 -6.94
CA ASP A 367 -4.22 22.23 -7.48
C ASP A 367 -5.58 22.20 -6.77
N LYS A 368 -6.12 23.40 -6.45
CA LYS A 368 -7.40 23.54 -5.73
C LYS A 368 -8.58 22.96 -6.52
N THR A 369 -8.58 23.09 -7.84
CA THR A 369 -9.65 22.52 -8.69
C THR A 369 -9.59 21.00 -8.64
N LYS A 370 -8.38 20.42 -8.77
CA LYS A 370 -8.16 18.98 -8.61
C LYS A 370 -8.53 18.45 -7.24
N ALA A 371 -8.21 19.19 -6.17
CA ALA A 371 -8.64 18.84 -4.81
C ALA A 371 -10.18 18.78 -4.71
N LEU A 372 -10.89 19.75 -5.30
CA LEU A 372 -12.35 19.77 -5.29
C LEU A 372 -12.96 18.67 -6.17
N GLU A 373 -12.38 18.38 -7.35
CA GLU A 373 -12.76 17.23 -8.19
C GLU A 373 -12.65 15.91 -7.42
N ALA A 374 -11.52 15.70 -6.74
CA ALA A 374 -11.25 14.50 -5.95
C ALA A 374 -12.18 14.34 -4.72
N LEU A 375 -12.91 15.40 -4.33
CA LEU A 375 -13.88 15.38 -3.24
C LEU A 375 -15.33 15.38 -3.70
N THR A 376 -15.60 15.62 -4.99
CA THR A 376 -16.97 15.82 -5.49
C THR A 376 -17.25 15.01 -6.76
N THR A 377 -16.79 15.44 -7.92
CA THR A 377 -17.16 14.85 -9.21
C THR A 377 -16.51 13.48 -9.45
N VAL A 378 -15.25 13.29 -9.05
CA VAL A 378 -14.55 12.00 -9.17
C VAL A 378 -15.18 10.90 -8.29
N PRO A 379 -15.41 11.11 -6.98
CA PRO A 379 -16.07 10.09 -6.17
C PRO A 379 -17.50 9.77 -6.64
N ALA A 380 -18.24 10.76 -7.15
CA ALA A 380 -19.54 10.52 -7.78
C ALA A 380 -19.42 9.66 -9.06
N GLN A 381 -18.38 9.89 -9.87
CA GLN A 381 -18.09 9.10 -11.07
C GLN A 381 -17.66 7.67 -10.73
N ILE A 382 -16.85 7.48 -9.68
CA ILE A 382 -16.46 6.15 -9.19
C ILE A 382 -17.69 5.32 -8.85
N LEU A 383 -18.67 5.91 -8.17
CA LEU A 383 -19.90 5.24 -7.76
C LEU A 383 -20.96 5.16 -8.88
N GLY A 384 -20.70 5.72 -10.07
CA GLY A 384 -21.68 5.78 -11.16
C GLY A 384 -22.89 6.68 -10.86
N LYS A 385 -22.75 7.67 -9.97
CA LYS A 385 -23.83 8.56 -9.50
C LYS A 385 -23.62 10.04 -9.82
N SER A 386 -22.86 10.36 -10.88
CA SER A 386 -22.59 11.75 -11.31
C SER A 386 -23.84 12.58 -11.62
N ASN A 387 -24.97 11.94 -11.95
CA ASN A 387 -26.25 12.63 -12.20
C ASN A 387 -27.04 12.94 -10.91
N ALA A 388 -26.64 12.36 -9.77
CA ALA A 388 -27.37 12.46 -8.52
C ALA A 388 -26.59 13.22 -7.43
N ILE A 389 -25.26 13.10 -7.41
CA ILE A 389 -24.38 13.70 -6.38
C ILE A 389 -23.09 14.26 -6.98
N GLY A 390 -22.35 15.05 -6.20
CA GLY A 390 -21.03 15.58 -6.57
C GLY A 390 -21.05 16.81 -7.47
N SER A 391 -22.24 17.33 -7.79
CA SER A 391 -22.43 18.58 -8.52
C SER A 391 -23.75 19.25 -8.12
N LEU A 392 -23.92 20.52 -8.52
CA LEU A 392 -25.17 21.27 -8.35
C LEU A 392 -25.90 21.47 -9.67
N ARG A 393 -25.87 20.44 -10.53
CA ARG A 393 -26.65 20.41 -11.77
C ARG A 393 -28.12 20.11 -11.46
N ALA A 394 -29.01 20.63 -12.30
CA ALA A 394 -30.44 20.34 -12.21
C ALA A 394 -30.70 18.82 -12.12
N GLY A 395 -31.57 18.42 -11.19
CA GLY A 395 -31.89 17.01 -10.89
C GLY A 395 -31.02 16.36 -9.81
N SER A 396 -29.84 16.91 -9.50
CA SER A 396 -28.97 16.40 -8.44
C SER A 396 -29.58 16.64 -7.06
N TRP A 397 -29.20 15.82 -6.07
CA TRP A 397 -29.48 16.11 -4.67
C TRP A 397 -28.80 17.43 -4.26
N ALA A 398 -29.53 18.26 -3.52
CA ALA A 398 -29.04 19.54 -3.04
C ALA A 398 -28.10 19.34 -1.84
N ASN A 399 -26.90 18.84 -2.13
CA ASN A 399 -25.80 18.64 -1.20
C ASN A 399 -24.76 19.73 -1.45
N PHE A 400 -24.73 20.78 -0.63
CA PHE A 400 -23.82 21.91 -0.83
C PHE A 400 -23.35 22.58 0.47
N LEU A 401 -22.25 23.30 0.36
CA LEU A 401 -21.59 24.05 1.43
C LEU A 401 -21.77 25.54 1.17
N ILE A 402 -21.95 26.33 2.23
CA ILE A 402 -21.91 27.80 2.17
C ILE A 402 -20.69 28.28 2.96
N THR A 403 -19.82 29.03 2.29
CA THR A 403 -18.55 29.50 2.86
C THR A 403 -18.40 31.02 2.73
N SER A 404 -17.54 31.62 3.56
CA SER A 404 -17.19 33.04 3.48
C SER A 404 -16.39 33.42 2.22
N GLY A 405 -15.78 32.45 1.55
CA GLY A 405 -14.91 32.64 0.38
C GLY A 405 -14.41 31.30 -0.16
N ASP A 406 -13.21 31.28 -0.74
CA ASP A 406 -12.58 30.07 -1.26
C ASP A 406 -12.46 28.99 -0.18
N ILE A 407 -13.07 27.82 -0.42
CA ILE A 407 -13.15 26.71 0.55
C ILE A 407 -11.78 26.20 1.04
N PHE A 408 -10.72 26.41 0.25
CA PHE A 408 -9.34 26.03 0.58
C PHE A 408 -8.48 27.23 0.97
N ASP A 409 -9.08 28.33 1.44
CA ASP A 409 -8.38 29.36 2.18
C ASP A 409 -8.38 29.02 3.68
N LYS A 410 -7.26 29.31 4.36
CA LYS A 410 -7.10 29.08 5.81
C LYS A 410 -8.05 29.96 6.62
N GLU A 411 -8.36 31.15 6.12
CA GLU A 411 -9.26 32.10 6.79
C GLU A 411 -10.75 31.87 6.46
N THR A 412 -11.06 30.98 5.51
CA THR A 412 -12.44 30.69 5.13
C THR A 412 -13.20 29.98 6.25
N THR A 413 -14.34 30.57 6.60
CA THR A 413 -15.34 30.01 7.49
C THR A 413 -16.34 29.19 6.68
N LEU A 414 -16.55 27.93 7.09
CA LEU A 414 -17.67 27.11 6.63
C LEU A 414 -18.88 27.42 7.53
N TYR A 415 -19.90 28.06 6.96
CA TYR A 415 -21.10 28.44 7.71
C TYR A 415 -22.09 27.29 7.77
N GLU A 416 -22.41 26.69 6.63
CA GLU A 416 -23.51 25.73 6.52
C GLU A 416 -23.13 24.57 5.62
N ASN A 417 -23.64 23.39 5.95
CA ASN A 417 -23.63 22.23 5.07
C ASN A 417 -25.09 21.79 4.90
N TRP A 418 -25.58 21.89 3.68
CA TRP A 418 -26.92 21.50 3.28
C TRP A 418 -26.86 20.11 2.69
N VAL A 419 -27.67 19.19 3.23
CA VAL A 419 -27.74 17.82 2.75
C VAL A 419 -29.17 17.51 2.36
N GLN A 420 -29.38 17.14 1.09
CA GLN A 420 -30.70 16.99 0.46
C GLN A 420 -31.60 18.22 0.72
N GLY A 421 -31.03 19.43 0.60
CA GLY A 421 -31.75 20.68 0.82
C GLY A 421 -32.14 20.95 2.28
N LYS A 422 -31.67 20.16 3.25
CA LYS A 422 -31.87 20.42 4.67
C LYS A 422 -30.64 21.10 5.25
N LYS A 423 -30.84 22.26 5.90
CA LYS A 423 -29.79 23.09 6.52
C LYS A 423 -29.15 22.42 7.74
N HIS A 424 -27.82 22.33 7.79
CA HIS A 424 -27.05 22.09 9.02
C HIS A 424 -26.08 23.23 9.25
N VAL A 425 -26.26 23.94 10.38
CA VAL A 425 -25.40 25.07 10.76
C VAL A 425 -24.11 24.55 11.36
N ILE A 426 -22.98 24.99 10.81
CA ILE A 426 -21.63 24.70 11.31
C ILE A 426 -21.13 25.91 12.10
N GLU A 427 -21.16 27.08 11.49
CA GLU A 427 -20.92 28.38 12.10
C GLU A 427 -22.07 29.31 11.70
N ASP A 428 -22.60 30.06 12.65
CA ASP A 428 -23.77 30.89 12.40
C ASP A 428 -23.40 32.11 11.54
N ILE A 429 -24.00 32.21 10.35
CA ILE A 429 -23.75 33.27 9.37
C ILE A 429 -24.26 34.65 9.86
N SER A 430 -25.17 34.69 10.83
CA SER A 430 -25.71 35.92 11.41
C SER A 430 -24.81 36.54 12.48
N VAL A 431 -23.87 35.77 13.02
CA VAL A 431 -22.92 36.25 14.03
C VAL A 431 -22.02 37.32 13.42
N LYS A 432 -21.99 38.50 14.05
CA LYS A 432 -21.08 39.57 13.64
C LYS A 432 -19.64 39.14 13.87
N ASP A 433 -18.88 38.96 12.80
CA ASP A 433 -17.49 38.51 12.89
C ASP A 433 -16.60 39.63 13.47
N ILE A 434 -16.21 39.48 14.74
CA ILE A 434 -15.34 40.41 15.46
C ILE A 434 -13.85 40.06 15.34
N ARG A 435 -13.47 39.12 14.46
CA ARG A 435 -12.07 38.77 14.27
C ARG A 435 -11.34 39.91 13.54
N GLY A 436 -10.10 40.14 13.96
CA GLY A 436 -9.32 41.29 13.52
C GLY A 436 -8.19 41.60 14.49
N ASP A 437 -7.27 42.44 14.04
CA ASP A 437 -6.36 43.15 14.93
C ASP A 437 -6.97 44.50 15.30
N TYR A 438 -6.82 44.87 16.56
CA TYR A 438 -7.41 46.04 17.17
C TYR A 438 -6.37 46.78 18.00
N GLU A 439 -6.39 48.11 17.89
CA GLU A 439 -5.77 48.98 18.87
C GLU A 439 -6.77 49.18 20.03
N LEU A 440 -6.47 48.59 21.19
CA LEU A 440 -7.29 48.66 22.40
C LEU A 440 -6.76 49.76 23.33
N ASN A 441 -7.55 50.82 23.49
CA ASN A 441 -7.29 51.91 24.43
C ASN A 441 -8.10 51.71 25.72
N LEU A 442 -7.40 51.63 26.85
CA LEU A 442 -7.95 51.37 28.17
C LEU A 442 -7.20 52.20 29.22
N ALA A 443 -7.92 53.02 30.00
CA ALA A 443 -7.38 53.83 31.10
C ALA A 443 -6.13 54.67 30.72
N GLY A 444 -6.12 55.25 29.51
CA GLY A 444 -5.02 56.08 29.00
C GLY A 444 -3.81 55.30 28.46
N LYS A 445 -3.90 53.96 28.39
CA LYS A 445 -2.86 53.08 27.82
C LYS A 445 -3.38 52.37 26.58
N THR A 446 -2.48 52.10 25.65
CA THR A 446 -2.76 51.39 24.40
C THR A 446 -2.21 49.97 24.46
N TYR A 447 -3.01 49.02 23.98
CA TYR A 447 -2.72 47.59 23.93
C TYR A 447 -2.99 47.06 22.53
N ASP A 448 -2.20 46.07 22.09
CA ASP A 448 -2.46 45.34 20.85
C ASP A 448 -3.39 44.17 21.16
N LEU A 449 -4.58 44.16 20.58
CA LEU A 449 -5.57 43.09 20.71
C LEU A 449 -5.72 42.36 19.38
N SER A 450 -5.36 41.09 19.32
CA SER A 450 -5.64 40.23 18.16
C SER A 450 -6.77 39.25 18.51
N ILE A 451 -7.85 39.29 17.73
CA ILE A 451 -8.99 38.39 17.87
C ILE A 451 -8.98 37.37 16.72
N THR A 452 -8.74 36.11 17.06
CA THR A 452 -8.64 34.96 16.14
C THR A 452 -9.68 33.89 16.48
N GLY A 453 -9.63 32.70 15.88
CA GLY A 453 -10.57 31.60 16.15
C GLY A 453 -11.73 31.56 15.16
N SER A 454 -12.87 30.98 15.57
CA SER A 454 -14.10 31.01 14.76
C SER A 454 -14.99 32.20 15.16
N PRO A 455 -15.86 32.70 14.26
CA PRO A 455 -16.74 33.81 14.57
C PRO A 455 -17.60 33.61 15.84
N SER A 456 -18.07 32.39 16.08
CA SER A 456 -18.87 32.07 17.28
C SER A 456 -18.05 31.79 18.54
N LYS A 457 -16.77 31.43 18.41
CA LYS A 457 -15.86 31.14 19.53
C LYS A 457 -14.51 31.85 19.31
N PRO A 458 -14.50 33.19 19.30
CA PRO A 458 -13.28 33.93 19.09
C PRO A 458 -12.34 33.81 20.28
N LYS A 459 -11.03 33.98 20.03
CA LYS A 459 -9.96 33.99 21.02
C LYS A 459 -9.23 35.32 20.94
N ALA A 460 -8.95 35.92 22.09
CA ALA A 460 -8.15 37.13 22.16
C ALA A 460 -6.71 36.79 22.55
N GLU A 461 -5.77 37.50 21.95
CA GLU A 461 -4.41 37.69 22.42
C GLU A 461 -4.20 39.18 22.66
N VAL A 462 -3.73 39.56 23.85
CA VAL A 462 -3.48 40.96 24.22
C VAL A 462 -2.00 41.15 24.54
N LYS A 463 -1.38 42.19 23.97
CA LYS A 463 0.02 42.58 24.24
C LYS A 463 0.13 44.02 24.71
N THR A 464 1.16 44.28 25.50
CA THR A 464 1.63 45.62 25.86
C THR A 464 3.13 45.69 25.62
N GLY A 465 3.56 46.39 24.58
CA GLY A 465 4.94 46.25 24.06
C GLY A 465 5.22 44.80 23.64
N GLU A 466 6.35 44.23 24.08
CA GLU A 466 6.70 42.83 23.81
C GLU A 466 6.04 41.83 24.78
N GLN A 467 5.38 42.30 25.84
CA GLN A 467 4.81 41.45 26.88
C GLN A 467 3.40 40.96 26.51
N LYS A 468 3.19 39.65 26.53
CA LYS A 468 1.87 39.01 26.34
C LYS A 468 1.11 38.93 27.66
N LEU A 469 -0.13 39.42 27.68
CA LEU A 469 -1.02 39.36 28.83
C LEU A 469 -1.90 38.11 28.76
N GLY A 470 -2.16 37.49 29.92
CA GLY A 470 -3.13 36.41 30.03
C GLY A 470 -4.51 36.95 29.67
N SER A 471 -5.14 36.40 28.63
CA SER A 471 -6.40 36.92 28.10
C SER A 471 -7.41 35.80 27.83
N LYS A 472 -8.69 36.07 28.13
CA LYS A 472 -9.80 35.16 27.88
C LYS A 472 -10.98 35.95 27.30
N LEU A 473 -11.42 35.56 26.11
CA LEU A 473 -12.55 36.15 25.41
C LEU A 473 -13.75 35.19 25.46
N SER A 474 -14.93 35.75 25.65
CA SER A 474 -16.21 35.08 25.37
C SER A 474 -17.07 36.01 24.54
N TYR A 475 -17.75 35.46 23.54
CA TYR A 475 -18.61 36.21 22.64
C TYR A 475 -19.90 35.43 22.41
N LYS A 476 -21.04 36.04 22.73
CA LYS A 476 -22.37 35.42 22.57
C LYS A 476 -23.43 36.51 22.50
N ASP A 477 -24.43 36.36 21.64
CA ASP A 477 -25.58 37.28 21.53
C ASP A 477 -25.13 38.75 21.39
N ASP A 478 -24.12 38.98 20.54
CA ASP A 478 -23.44 40.27 20.34
C ASP A 478 -22.73 40.87 21.57
N TRP A 479 -22.66 40.16 22.69
CA TRP A 479 -21.88 40.56 23.87
C TRP A 479 -20.48 39.97 23.84
N MET A 480 -19.48 40.85 23.80
CA MET A 480 -18.09 40.52 23.99
C MET A 480 -17.69 40.75 25.45
N ASN A 481 -17.19 39.71 26.12
CA ASN A 481 -16.53 39.84 27.42
C ASN A 481 -15.07 39.40 27.30
N LEU A 482 -14.15 40.33 27.58
CA LEU A 482 -12.71 40.09 27.57
C LEU A 482 -12.17 40.25 28.99
N THR A 483 -11.47 39.23 29.48
CA THR A 483 -10.70 39.31 30.73
C THR A 483 -9.23 39.34 30.40
N LEU A 484 -8.46 40.24 31.00
CA LEU A 484 -7.01 40.35 30.81
C LEU A 484 -6.27 40.55 32.13
N THR A 485 -5.08 39.95 32.27
CA THR A 485 -4.21 40.15 33.44
C THR A 485 -3.55 41.52 33.40
N THR A 486 -3.15 42.05 34.55
CA THR A 486 -2.29 43.25 34.60
C THR A 486 -0.86 42.92 34.12
N PRO A 487 -0.05 43.93 33.76
CA PRO A 487 1.35 43.71 33.35
C PRO A 487 2.27 43.21 34.47
N ASP A 488 1.91 43.42 35.74
CA ASP A 488 2.66 42.93 36.89
C ASP A 488 2.39 41.44 37.10
N THR A 489 3.31 40.58 36.67
CA THR A 489 3.18 39.13 36.76
C THR A 489 3.32 38.57 38.17
N THR A 490 3.69 39.39 39.16
CA THR A 490 3.81 38.98 40.57
C THR A 490 2.48 39.02 41.33
N LYS A 491 1.44 39.63 40.74
CA LYS A 491 0.09 39.75 41.31
C LYS A 491 -0.95 39.11 40.39
N GLN A 492 -1.87 38.31 40.95
CA GLN A 492 -2.99 37.73 40.19
C GLN A 492 -4.16 38.71 40.07
N GLU A 493 -3.96 39.78 39.32
CA GLU A 493 -4.95 40.84 39.12
C GLU A 493 -5.56 40.79 37.70
N PHE A 494 -6.86 41.06 37.61
CA PHE A 494 -7.63 40.96 36.36
C PHE A 494 -8.38 42.26 36.04
N ILE A 495 -8.41 42.61 34.76
CA ILE A 495 -9.24 43.65 34.18
C ILE A 495 -10.32 42.97 33.35
N ARG A 496 -11.58 43.40 33.52
CA ARG A 496 -12.75 42.81 32.84
C ARG A 496 -13.40 43.86 31.96
N LEU A 497 -13.54 43.56 30.68
CA LEU A 497 -14.17 44.41 29.68
C LEU A 497 -15.43 43.76 29.15
N ALA A 498 -16.49 44.55 28.98
CA ALA A 498 -17.76 44.11 28.40
C ALA A 498 -18.23 45.13 27.35
N SER A 499 -18.58 44.65 26.16
CA SER A 499 -19.11 45.48 25.07
C SER A 499 -20.21 44.74 24.32
N HIS A 500 -21.27 45.48 23.97
CA HIS A 500 -22.29 45.02 23.06
C HIS A 500 -21.99 45.54 21.65
N ILE A 501 -21.75 44.64 20.71
CA ILE A 501 -21.20 44.94 19.39
C ILE A 501 -22.30 45.48 18.45
N LYS A 502 -22.35 46.81 18.34
CA LYS A 502 -23.27 47.50 17.41
C LYS A 502 -22.70 47.61 15.99
N LYS A 503 -21.40 47.93 15.87
CA LYS A 503 -20.69 48.09 14.59
C LYS A 503 -19.41 47.29 14.61
N VAL A 504 -19.26 46.35 13.67
CA VAL A 504 -18.02 45.57 13.52
C VAL A 504 -16.87 46.52 13.17
N GLY A 505 -15.74 46.33 13.83
CA GLY A 505 -14.53 47.11 13.60
C GLY A 505 -14.29 48.26 14.59
N ASN A 506 -15.31 48.76 15.29
CA ASN A 506 -15.15 49.74 16.36
C ASN A 506 -15.95 49.29 17.59
N MET A 507 -15.25 48.88 18.64
CA MET A 507 -15.86 48.40 19.87
C MET A 507 -15.66 49.42 20.98
N SER A 508 -16.69 49.68 21.75
CA SER A 508 -16.58 50.44 22.98
C SER A 508 -17.44 49.82 24.05
N GLY A 509 -17.04 49.99 25.30
CA GLY A 509 -17.77 49.37 26.39
C GLY A 509 -17.20 49.69 27.75
N LYS A 510 -17.72 48.98 28.75
CA LYS A 510 -17.36 49.15 30.15
C LYS A 510 -16.11 48.32 30.45
N ALA A 511 -15.19 48.88 31.21
CA ALA A 511 -14.04 48.19 31.78
C ALA A 511 -14.04 48.33 33.30
N VAL A 512 -13.74 47.23 34.01
CA VAL A 512 -13.56 47.20 35.46
C VAL A 512 -12.10 46.84 35.73
N LEU A 513 -11.35 47.79 36.29
CA LEU A 513 -9.93 47.64 36.62
C LEU A 513 -9.72 46.73 37.85
N SER A 514 -8.48 46.33 38.12
CA SER A 514 -8.16 45.40 39.22
C SER A 514 -8.51 45.95 40.61
N ASN A 515 -8.49 47.27 40.77
CA ASN A 515 -8.88 47.98 41.99
C ASN A 515 -10.40 48.21 42.11
N GLY A 516 -11.22 47.67 41.20
CA GLY A 516 -12.67 47.84 41.18
C GLY A 516 -13.17 49.13 40.54
N THR A 517 -12.28 50.04 40.12
CA THR A 517 -12.68 51.27 39.41
C THR A 517 -13.29 50.94 38.05
N GLU A 518 -14.45 51.53 37.77
CA GLU A 518 -15.12 51.43 36.48
C GLU A 518 -14.67 52.54 35.54
N THR A 519 -14.34 52.19 34.30
CA THR A 519 -13.97 53.12 33.23
C THR A 519 -14.51 52.63 31.89
N SER A 520 -14.22 53.35 30.81
CA SER A 520 -14.57 52.94 29.45
C SER A 520 -13.33 52.48 28.68
N PHE A 521 -13.54 51.60 27.71
CA PHE A 521 -12.51 51.24 26.74
C PHE A 521 -12.99 51.51 25.31
N TYR A 522 -12.02 51.61 24.41
CA TYR A 522 -12.26 51.73 22.98
C TYR A 522 -11.29 50.83 22.21
N ALA A 523 -11.79 50.05 21.25
CA ALA A 523 -10.99 49.20 20.39
C ALA A 523 -11.31 49.47 18.92
N LYS A 524 -10.31 49.89 18.14
CA LYS A 524 -10.44 50.19 16.71
C LYS A 524 -9.71 49.14 15.88
N LYS A 525 -10.39 48.52 14.91
CA LYS A 525 -9.79 47.55 14.00
C LYS A 525 -8.73 48.24 13.15
N THR A 526 -7.53 47.70 13.19
CA THR A 526 -6.35 48.21 12.46
C THR A 526 -6.00 47.31 11.27
N GLY A 527 -6.54 46.08 11.23
CA GLY A 527 -6.41 45.16 10.12
C GLY A 527 -7.17 43.86 10.38
N ASP A 528 -7.16 42.95 9.41
CA ASP A 528 -7.57 41.56 9.65
C ASP A 528 -6.57 40.86 10.58
N ALA A 529 -7.05 39.90 11.36
CA ALA A 529 -6.29 39.29 12.44
C ALA A 529 -4.95 38.78 11.90
N LYS A 530 -3.85 39.37 12.31
CA LYS A 530 -2.55 38.77 12.06
C LYS A 530 -2.44 37.62 13.04
N SER A 531 -2.45 36.39 12.55
CA SER A 531 -1.90 35.27 13.32
C SER A 531 -0.58 35.74 13.91
N SER A 532 -0.35 35.51 15.22
CA SER A 532 0.87 35.90 15.93
C SER A 532 2.18 35.36 15.32
N ASP A 533 2.10 34.61 14.22
CA ASP A 533 3.19 34.10 13.38
C ASP A 533 3.52 34.97 12.16
N LYS A 534 3.05 36.23 12.07
CA LYS A 534 3.55 37.15 11.02
C LYS A 534 4.97 37.62 11.32
N LYS A 535 5.96 36.75 11.07
CA LYS A 535 7.12 37.18 10.30
C LYS A 535 6.58 37.69 8.96
N LYS A 536 7.14 38.79 8.44
CA LYS A 536 6.81 39.40 7.14
C LYS A 536 6.36 38.36 6.12
N ASP A 537 5.31 38.68 5.36
CA ASP A 537 4.89 37.99 4.13
C ASP A 537 6.02 38.03 3.07
N GLU A 538 7.12 37.34 3.34
CA GLU A 538 7.87 36.69 2.27
C GLU A 538 6.94 35.60 1.75
N LYS A 539 6.76 35.52 0.42
CA LYS A 539 6.09 34.39 -0.23
C LYS A 539 6.59 33.13 0.46
N LYS A 540 5.73 32.43 1.21
CA LYS A 540 6.12 31.18 1.84
C LYS A 540 6.40 30.23 0.69
N ASP A 541 7.68 29.99 0.42
CA ASP A 541 8.09 29.08 -0.65
C ASP A 541 7.41 27.74 -0.42
N MET A 542 6.88 27.19 -1.51
CA MET A 542 6.32 25.84 -1.51
C MET A 542 7.33 24.90 -0.85
N PRO A 543 6.91 24.00 0.06
CA PRO A 543 7.81 23.03 0.64
C PRO A 543 8.61 22.32 -0.46
N LYS A 544 9.89 22.09 -0.22
CA LYS A 544 10.76 21.39 -1.16
C LYS A 544 10.55 19.89 -0.99
N MET A 545 10.09 19.24 -2.06
CA MET A 545 10.16 17.78 -2.17
C MET A 545 11.61 17.40 -2.48
N LEU A 546 12.23 16.55 -1.66
CA LEU A 546 13.51 15.94 -2.01
C LEU A 546 13.33 14.94 -3.15
N PRO A 547 14.31 14.82 -4.06
CA PRO A 547 14.19 13.96 -5.22
C PRO A 547 13.97 12.50 -4.82
N LEU A 548 13.17 11.79 -5.61
CA LEU A 548 13.02 10.34 -5.47
C LEU A 548 14.31 9.63 -5.86
N THR A 549 14.54 8.50 -5.22
CA THR A 549 15.56 7.53 -5.63
C THR A 549 14.91 6.18 -5.92
N TYR A 550 15.64 5.29 -6.60
CA TYR A 550 15.14 3.99 -7.01
C TYR A 550 16.07 2.87 -6.50
N PRO A 551 15.63 2.07 -5.51
CA PRO A 551 14.39 2.24 -4.74
C PRO A 551 14.48 3.49 -3.84
N ASN A 552 13.37 3.92 -3.24
CA ASN A 552 13.32 5.17 -2.48
C ASN A 552 13.95 5.07 -1.07
N GLY A 553 14.84 4.10 -0.85
CA GLY A 553 15.57 3.85 0.38
C GLY A 553 17.06 4.23 0.30
N ALA A 554 17.81 3.76 1.30
CA ALA A 554 19.27 3.91 1.29
C ALA A 554 19.88 3.23 0.05
N TYR A 555 20.97 3.81 -0.49
CA TYR A 555 21.65 3.32 -1.69
C TYR A 555 20.81 3.32 -2.98
N GLY A 556 19.65 3.98 -2.99
CA GLY A 556 18.85 4.17 -4.19
C GLY A 556 19.50 5.06 -5.24
N PHE A 557 19.24 4.80 -6.52
CA PHE A 557 19.76 5.60 -7.62
C PHE A 557 18.89 6.84 -7.89
N THR A 558 19.51 7.98 -8.19
CA THR A 558 18.77 9.18 -8.65
C THR A 558 18.20 9.02 -10.06
N SER A 559 18.71 8.05 -10.82
CA SER A 559 18.20 7.64 -12.12
C SER A 559 18.53 6.17 -12.35
N GLN A 560 17.66 5.43 -13.03
CA GLN A 560 17.86 4.01 -13.30
C GLN A 560 19.22 3.74 -13.98
N PRO A 561 20.03 2.79 -13.48
CA PRO A 561 21.24 2.34 -14.15
C PRO A 561 20.94 1.90 -15.59
N ARG A 562 21.89 2.14 -16.49
CA ARG A 562 21.76 1.77 -17.90
C ARG A 562 22.90 0.86 -18.31
N GLN A 563 22.61 0.07 -19.34
CA GLN A 563 23.58 -0.82 -19.93
C GLN A 563 24.77 -0.06 -20.53
N GLU A 564 25.98 -0.56 -20.29
CA GLU A 564 27.23 0.03 -20.80
C GLU A 564 27.94 -0.95 -21.75
N THR A 565 28.73 -0.44 -22.70
CA THR A 565 29.76 -1.25 -23.37
C THR A 565 31.03 -1.12 -22.56
N ILE A 566 31.53 -2.22 -22.01
CA ILE A 566 32.66 -2.23 -21.07
C ILE A 566 33.72 -3.20 -21.58
N LEU A 567 34.99 -2.80 -21.53
CA LEU A 567 36.13 -3.65 -21.83
C LEU A 567 36.98 -3.76 -20.57
N PHE A 568 36.96 -4.93 -19.92
CA PHE A 568 37.94 -5.26 -18.88
C PHE A 568 39.23 -5.70 -19.56
N GLN A 569 40.36 -5.07 -19.24
CA GLN A 569 41.65 -5.39 -19.84
C GLN A 569 42.59 -6.05 -18.83
N ASN A 570 43.35 -7.02 -19.30
CA ASN A 570 44.46 -7.63 -18.55
C ASN A 570 44.05 -8.28 -17.21
N ALA A 571 42.88 -8.92 -17.14
CA ALA A 571 42.39 -9.61 -15.95
C ALA A 571 42.88 -11.06 -15.88
N THR A 572 42.77 -11.66 -14.70
CA THR A 572 42.66 -13.13 -14.55
C THR A 572 41.19 -13.53 -14.66
N VAL A 573 40.82 -14.21 -15.74
CA VAL A 573 39.43 -14.51 -16.10
C VAL A 573 39.10 -15.96 -15.75
N TRP A 574 38.12 -16.15 -14.85
CA TRP A 574 37.59 -17.48 -14.50
C TRP A 574 36.44 -17.83 -15.43
N THR A 575 36.68 -18.71 -16.40
CA THR A 575 35.66 -19.01 -17.41
C THR A 575 34.55 -19.93 -16.88
N ASN A 576 34.88 -20.89 -16.00
CA ASN A 576 34.03 -22.05 -15.68
C ASN A 576 33.58 -22.85 -16.92
N GLU A 577 34.36 -22.78 -17.99
CA GLU A 577 34.24 -23.60 -19.18
C GLU A 577 35.54 -24.41 -19.35
N ASN A 578 35.68 -25.14 -20.45
CA ASN A 578 36.86 -26.00 -20.67
C ASN A 578 38.17 -25.20 -20.78
N GLU A 579 38.10 -23.90 -21.06
CA GLU A 579 39.23 -22.98 -21.11
C GLU A 579 39.84 -22.68 -19.73
N GLY A 580 39.16 -23.01 -18.63
CA GLY A 580 39.67 -22.86 -17.26
C GLY A 580 39.89 -21.40 -16.86
N VAL A 581 41.02 -21.13 -16.20
CA VAL A 581 41.43 -19.78 -15.76
C VAL A 581 42.43 -19.17 -16.73
N LEU A 582 42.10 -18.01 -17.30
CA LEU A 582 42.89 -17.33 -18.31
C LEU A 582 43.58 -16.08 -17.74
N GLU A 583 44.91 -16.03 -17.77
CA GLU A 583 45.67 -14.86 -17.33
C GLU A 583 45.85 -13.82 -18.44
N ASN A 584 46.06 -12.55 -18.04
CA ASN A 584 46.33 -11.43 -18.94
C ASN A 584 45.32 -11.35 -20.11
N THR A 585 44.04 -11.47 -19.75
CA THR A 585 42.93 -11.65 -20.71
C THR A 585 41.92 -10.52 -20.59
N ASP A 586 41.40 -10.11 -21.74
CA ASP A 586 40.39 -9.07 -21.88
C ASP A 586 38.99 -9.69 -22.02
N VAL A 587 37.98 -9.02 -21.45
CA VAL A 587 36.56 -9.38 -21.57
C VAL A 587 35.77 -8.17 -22.06
N LEU A 588 35.17 -8.30 -23.24
CA LEU A 588 34.31 -7.26 -23.83
C LEU A 588 32.84 -7.58 -23.55
N ILE A 589 32.18 -6.66 -22.85
CA ILE A 589 30.73 -6.63 -22.65
C ILE A 589 30.11 -5.63 -23.64
N LYS A 590 29.08 -6.08 -24.36
CA LYS A 590 28.34 -5.24 -25.30
C LYS A 590 26.92 -5.76 -25.45
N ASN A 591 25.92 -4.86 -25.54
CA ASN A 591 24.51 -5.22 -25.74
C ASN A 591 23.98 -6.21 -24.68
N GLY A 592 24.46 -6.06 -23.44
CA GLY A 592 24.09 -6.88 -22.30
C GLY A 592 24.61 -8.31 -22.33
N LYS A 593 25.53 -8.60 -23.26
CA LYS A 593 26.12 -9.93 -23.47
C LYS A 593 27.64 -9.89 -23.34
N ILE A 594 28.22 -11.04 -23.03
CA ILE A 594 29.65 -11.29 -23.19
C ILE A 594 29.90 -11.41 -24.69
N SER A 595 30.56 -10.40 -25.25
CA SER A 595 30.75 -10.24 -26.70
C SER A 595 32.02 -10.93 -27.18
N LYS A 596 33.13 -10.76 -26.46
CA LYS A 596 34.43 -11.37 -26.78
C LYS A 596 35.23 -11.62 -25.50
N ILE A 597 36.03 -12.69 -25.52
CA ILE A 597 37.07 -13.00 -24.53
C ILE A 597 38.34 -13.28 -25.33
N GLY A 598 39.47 -12.69 -24.95
CA GLY A 598 40.73 -12.84 -25.69
C GLY A 598 41.77 -11.82 -25.27
N LYS A 599 42.84 -11.66 -26.06
CA LYS A 599 43.90 -10.68 -25.79
C LYS A 599 43.83 -9.50 -26.76
N ASN A 600 44.28 -8.33 -26.31
CA ASN A 600 44.39 -7.11 -27.11
C ASN A 600 43.07 -6.74 -27.80
N LEU A 601 41.96 -6.89 -27.08
CA LEU A 601 40.65 -6.52 -27.59
C LEU A 601 40.53 -4.99 -27.63
N SER A 602 39.84 -4.49 -28.66
CA SER A 602 39.50 -3.07 -28.77
C SER A 602 38.08 -2.91 -29.29
N THR A 603 37.40 -1.85 -28.87
CA THR A 603 36.05 -1.49 -29.35
C THR A 603 35.82 0.00 -29.17
N SER A 604 35.32 0.65 -30.21
CA SER A 604 34.95 2.07 -30.18
C SER A 604 33.84 2.32 -29.16
N GLY A 605 34.00 3.34 -28.31
CA GLY A 605 32.99 3.74 -27.33
C GLY A 605 32.85 2.80 -26.12
N ALA A 606 33.73 1.80 -25.98
CA ALA A 606 33.77 0.99 -24.76
C ALA A 606 34.41 1.79 -23.62
N LYS A 607 33.80 1.70 -22.43
CA LYS A 607 34.44 2.12 -21.18
C LYS A 607 35.51 1.10 -20.84
N VAL A 608 36.77 1.52 -20.91
CA VAL A 608 37.91 0.67 -20.60
C VAL A 608 38.11 0.63 -19.08
N VAL A 609 38.21 -0.57 -18.52
CA VAL A 609 38.52 -0.82 -17.12
C VAL A 609 39.82 -1.61 -17.08
N ASP A 610 40.87 -1.00 -16.54
CA ASP A 610 42.11 -1.71 -16.24
C ASP A 610 41.87 -2.69 -15.10
N ALA A 611 41.98 -3.98 -15.42
CA ALA A 611 41.81 -5.09 -14.52
C ALA A 611 43.14 -5.83 -14.24
N THR A 612 44.28 -5.15 -14.46
CA THR A 612 45.60 -5.66 -14.08
C THR A 612 45.63 -6.02 -12.59
N GLY A 613 46.03 -7.26 -12.29
CA GLY A 613 46.08 -7.80 -10.92
C GLY A 613 44.70 -8.11 -10.31
N LYS A 614 43.62 -7.98 -11.09
CA LYS A 614 42.24 -8.26 -10.67
C LYS A 614 41.71 -9.54 -11.32
N HIS A 615 40.59 -10.03 -10.80
CA HIS A 615 39.93 -11.21 -11.33
C HIS A 615 38.54 -10.88 -11.88
N VAL A 616 38.18 -11.49 -13.00
CA VAL A 616 36.85 -11.38 -13.61
C VAL A 616 36.19 -12.76 -13.59
N THR A 617 34.98 -12.82 -13.05
CA THR A 617 34.18 -14.06 -12.94
C THR A 617 32.77 -13.84 -13.48
N SER A 618 32.03 -14.91 -13.74
CA SER A 618 30.57 -14.83 -13.78
C SER A 618 30.02 -14.42 -12.41
N GLY A 619 28.83 -13.85 -12.39
CA GLY A 619 28.10 -13.58 -11.15
C GLY A 619 27.78 -14.83 -10.36
N ILE A 620 27.78 -14.70 -9.03
CA ILE A 620 27.32 -15.75 -8.11
C ILE A 620 25.80 -15.90 -8.28
N ILE A 621 25.33 -17.14 -8.15
CA ILE A 621 23.93 -17.53 -8.22
C ILE A 621 23.58 -18.30 -6.95
N ASP A 622 22.62 -17.79 -6.20
CA ASP A 622 22.09 -18.50 -5.02
C ASP A 622 20.86 -19.32 -5.42
N GLU A 623 20.95 -20.64 -5.31
CA GLU A 623 19.83 -21.53 -5.62
C GLU A 623 18.78 -21.55 -4.50
N HIS A 624 19.08 -21.06 -3.30
CA HIS A 624 18.06 -21.02 -2.25
C HIS A 624 18.20 -19.79 -1.36
N SER A 625 17.21 -18.89 -1.47
CA SER A 625 17.14 -17.68 -0.66
C SER A 625 15.71 -17.31 -0.24
N HIS A 626 15.65 -16.50 0.82
CA HIS A 626 14.44 -15.95 1.43
C HIS A 626 14.44 -14.41 1.51
N ILE A 627 15.40 -13.74 0.86
CA ILE A 627 15.38 -12.27 0.73
C ILE A 627 14.49 -11.84 -0.44
N ALA A 628 14.28 -10.53 -0.59
CA ALA A 628 13.57 -9.92 -1.71
C ALA A 628 12.12 -10.42 -1.88
N ALA A 629 11.48 -10.83 -0.78
CA ALA A 629 10.08 -11.19 -0.74
C ALA A 629 9.42 -10.72 0.55
N SER A 630 8.29 -10.03 0.40
CA SER A 630 7.49 -9.50 1.51
C SER A 630 6.71 -10.57 2.29
N SER A 631 6.67 -11.81 1.77
CA SER A 631 6.08 -12.97 2.43
C SER A 631 6.74 -14.25 1.93
N ILE A 632 7.12 -15.14 2.85
CA ILE A 632 7.85 -16.37 2.52
C ILE A 632 6.99 -17.63 2.58
N ASN A 633 6.07 -17.74 3.55
CA ASN A 633 5.26 -18.95 3.74
C ASN A 633 3.77 -18.65 3.80
N GLU A 634 2.96 -19.52 3.19
CA GLU A 634 1.52 -19.62 3.41
C GLU A 634 1.23 -20.80 4.35
N GLY A 635 1.28 -20.57 5.66
CA GLY A 635 1.12 -21.63 6.68
C GLY A 635 -0.33 -22.02 6.99
N GLY A 636 -1.31 -21.48 6.26
CA GLY A 636 -2.74 -21.71 6.49
C GLY A 636 -3.20 -23.14 6.23
N GLN A 637 -2.45 -23.91 5.44
CA GLN A 637 -2.73 -25.29 5.01
C GLN A 637 -1.44 -26.13 5.01
N ASN A 638 -1.52 -27.42 4.64
CA ASN A 638 -0.35 -28.32 4.54
C ASN A 638 0.21 -28.43 3.11
N SER A 639 -0.56 -28.01 2.13
CA SER A 639 -0.14 -27.70 0.78
C SER A 639 -0.55 -26.26 0.50
N SER A 640 0.31 -25.54 -0.21
CA SER A 640 0.04 -24.18 -0.68
C SER A 640 0.53 -24.02 -2.12
N ALA A 641 0.36 -25.06 -2.94
CA ALA A 641 0.92 -25.10 -4.30
C ALA A 641 0.38 -23.96 -5.19
N GLU A 642 -0.81 -23.45 -4.87
CA GLU A 642 -1.48 -22.38 -5.59
C GLU A 642 -0.84 -21.00 -5.41
N VAL A 643 -0.08 -20.77 -4.33
CA VAL A 643 0.55 -19.46 -4.08
C VAL A 643 1.88 -19.32 -4.86
N SER A 644 2.33 -18.08 -5.06
CA SER A 644 3.59 -17.79 -5.78
C SER A 644 4.40 -16.71 -5.10
N ILE A 645 5.71 -16.92 -5.00
CA ILE A 645 6.67 -15.88 -4.60
C ILE A 645 6.71 -14.74 -5.61
N GLU A 646 6.44 -15.00 -6.90
CA GLU A 646 6.37 -13.95 -7.93
C GLU A 646 5.30 -12.88 -7.64
N ASP A 647 4.29 -13.22 -6.83
CA ASP A 647 3.26 -12.27 -6.42
C ASP A 647 3.74 -11.34 -5.28
N VAL A 648 4.82 -11.69 -4.58
CA VAL A 648 5.24 -11.05 -3.33
C VAL A 648 6.69 -10.58 -3.31
N ILE A 649 7.35 -10.54 -4.47
CA ILE A 649 8.67 -9.93 -4.64
C ILE A 649 8.69 -8.53 -4.00
N ASP A 650 9.73 -8.29 -3.21
CA ASP A 650 10.06 -7.02 -2.59
C ASP A 650 11.34 -6.49 -3.23
N ALA A 651 11.17 -5.57 -4.19
CA ALA A 651 12.29 -4.97 -4.93
C ALA A 651 13.04 -3.90 -4.11
N GLU A 652 12.53 -3.54 -2.93
CA GLU A 652 13.11 -2.49 -2.07
C GLU A 652 13.94 -3.09 -0.91
N ASP A 653 14.04 -4.43 -0.81
CA ASP A 653 14.86 -5.12 0.17
C ASP A 653 16.36 -4.81 0.02
N VAL A 654 16.93 -4.15 1.02
CA VAL A 654 18.34 -3.73 1.04
C VAL A 654 19.33 -4.89 0.92
N ASP A 655 18.92 -6.12 1.26
CA ASP A 655 19.76 -7.29 1.10
C ASP A 655 20.06 -7.60 -0.37
N ILE A 656 19.25 -7.11 -1.32
CA ILE A 656 19.56 -7.12 -2.76
C ILE A 656 20.86 -6.36 -3.04
N TYR A 657 20.96 -5.11 -2.53
CA TYR A 657 22.16 -4.28 -2.71
C TYR A 657 23.38 -4.86 -2.00
N ARG A 658 23.20 -5.42 -0.80
CA ARG A 658 24.28 -6.09 -0.05
C ARG A 658 24.79 -7.34 -0.77
N ASN A 659 23.91 -8.09 -1.42
CA ASN A 659 24.26 -9.26 -2.21
C ASN A 659 25.01 -8.91 -3.49
N LEU A 660 24.60 -7.84 -4.18
CA LEU A 660 25.38 -7.28 -5.28
C LEU A 660 26.81 -6.90 -4.83
N ALA A 661 26.97 -6.35 -3.63
CA ALA A 661 28.28 -6.04 -3.05
C ALA A 661 29.13 -7.30 -2.72
N GLY A 662 28.49 -8.47 -2.63
CA GLY A 662 29.12 -9.78 -2.51
C GLY A 662 29.34 -10.50 -3.85
N GLY A 663 28.99 -9.88 -4.99
CA GLY A 663 29.11 -10.50 -6.31
C GLY A 663 27.95 -11.41 -6.71
N VAL A 664 26.86 -11.43 -5.94
CA VAL A 664 25.64 -12.20 -6.28
C VAL A 664 24.81 -11.42 -7.29
N THR A 665 24.34 -12.13 -8.32
CA THR A 665 23.61 -11.53 -9.46
C THR A 665 22.23 -12.13 -9.66
N SER A 666 22.04 -13.39 -9.28
CA SER A 666 20.80 -14.12 -9.48
C SER A 666 20.46 -14.96 -8.26
N MET A 667 19.17 -15.13 -7.99
CA MET A 667 18.69 -15.95 -6.88
C MET A 667 17.40 -16.67 -7.27
N GLN A 668 17.19 -17.88 -6.76
CA GLN A 668 15.86 -18.44 -6.62
C GLN A 668 15.31 -18.03 -5.25
N ILE A 669 14.17 -17.34 -5.25
CA ILE A 669 13.41 -17.01 -4.04
C ILE A 669 12.25 -17.99 -3.93
N LEU A 670 12.13 -18.63 -2.78
CA LEU A 670 11.22 -19.75 -2.58
C LEU A 670 10.62 -19.74 -1.18
N HIS A 671 9.63 -20.60 -0.97
CA HIS A 671 9.07 -20.80 0.36
C HIS A 671 10.10 -21.39 1.33
N GLY A 672 9.85 -21.22 2.63
CA GLY A 672 10.60 -21.91 3.68
C GLY A 672 10.21 -23.39 3.79
N SER A 673 10.33 -23.97 4.98
CA SER A 673 10.11 -25.40 5.23
C SER A 673 8.88 -25.68 6.11
N ALA A 674 7.92 -24.75 6.20
CA ALA A 674 6.73 -24.89 7.06
C ALA A 674 5.71 -25.95 6.57
N ASN A 675 5.64 -26.17 5.26
CA ASN A 675 4.69 -27.07 4.61
C ASN A 675 5.41 -28.16 3.81
N PRO A 676 4.91 -29.41 3.81
CA PRO A 676 5.35 -30.43 2.86
C PRO A 676 5.34 -29.92 1.42
N ILE A 677 4.20 -29.41 0.95
CA ILE A 677 4.09 -28.74 -0.35
C ILE A 677 4.01 -27.24 -0.06
N GLY A 678 5.11 -26.53 -0.29
CA GLY A 678 5.15 -25.07 -0.24
C GLY A 678 4.51 -24.45 -1.48
N GLY A 679 4.85 -23.20 -1.77
CA GLY A 679 4.40 -22.49 -2.96
C GLY A 679 5.44 -22.40 -4.06
N ARG A 680 5.02 -21.83 -5.19
CA ARG A 680 5.83 -21.65 -6.39
C ARG A 680 6.96 -20.64 -6.14
N SER A 681 8.15 -20.93 -6.66
CA SER A 681 9.33 -20.07 -6.53
C SER A 681 9.34 -18.98 -7.59
N ALA A 682 10.12 -17.92 -7.36
CA ALA A 682 10.51 -16.93 -8.36
C ALA A 682 12.02 -17.03 -8.60
N ILE A 683 12.47 -16.85 -9.84
CA ILE A 683 13.90 -16.72 -10.14
C ILE A 683 14.15 -15.30 -10.59
N ILE A 684 15.04 -14.59 -9.88
CA ILE A 684 15.26 -13.15 -10.06
C ILE A 684 16.71 -12.83 -10.39
N LYS A 685 16.91 -11.77 -11.18
CA LYS A 685 18.17 -11.02 -11.27
C LYS A 685 18.09 -9.86 -10.27
N LEU A 686 19.15 -9.62 -9.52
CA LEU A 686 19.23 -8.62 -8.45
C LEU A 686 19.35 -7.17 -8.99
N LYS A 687 18.41 -6.76 -9.83
CA LYS A 687 18.39 -5.44 -10.49
C LYS A 687 17.95 -4.35 -9.51
N TRP A 688 18.81 -3.97 -8.57
CA TRP A 688 18.51 -2.95 -7.55
C TRP A 688 17.93 -1.67 -8.17
N GLY A 689 16.74 -1.28 -7.69
CA GLY A 689 15.99 -0.12 -8.18
C GLY A 689 15.01 -0.40 -9.31
N ALA A 690 15.01 -1.60 -9.91
CA ALA A 690 14.00 -2.01 -10.88
C ALA A 690 12.66 -2.37 -10.19
N SER A 691 11.58 -2.42 -10.96
CA SER A 691 10.29 -2.93 -10.47
C SER A 691 10.36 -4.44 -10.17
N PRO A 692 9.46 -4.98 -9.32
CA PRO A 692 9.39 -6.41 -9.05
C PRO A 692 9.33 -7.29 -10.32
N GLN A 693 8.58 -6.85 -11.34
CA GLN A 693 8.43 -7.60 -12.59
C GLN A 693 9.71 -7.62 -13.43
N GLU A 694 10.50 -6.53 -13.44
CA GLU A 694 11.76 -6.44 -14.17
C GLU A 694 12.88 -7.28 -13.54
N MET A 695 12.76 -7.61 -12.25
CA MET A 695 13.69 -8.49 -11.55
C MET A 695 13.49 -9.96 -11.92
N ILE A 696 12.26 -10.39 -12.23
CA ILE A 696 11.96 -11.78 -12.58
C ILE A 696 12.62 -12.14 -13.93
N TYR A 697 13.26 -13.31 -13.99
CA TYR A 697 13.82 -13.82 -15.24
C TYR A 697 12.71 -13.98 -16.30
N ASN A 698 12.90 -13.37 -17.46
CA ASN A 698 11.99 -13.56 -18.60
C ASN A 698 11.95 -15.05 -19.01
N ASN A 699 10.74 -15.62 -19.08
CA ASN A 699 10.49 -17.03 -19.38
C ASN A 699 11.31 -17.98 -18.49
N SER A 700 11.36 -17.69 -17.19
CA SER A 700 12.04 -18.52 -16.20
C SER A 700 11.47 -19.94 -16.17
N PRO A 701 12.31 -20.96 -15.96
CA PRO A 701 11.84 -22.29 -15.59
C PRO A 701 10.95 -22.24 -14.35
N LYS A 702 9.87 -23.03 -14.35
CA LYS A 702 8.89 -23.06 -13.26
C LYS A 702 9.41 -23.95 -12.13
N PHE A 703 9.41 -23.43 -10.90
CA PHE A 703 9.80 -24.18 -9.70
C PHE A 703 8.73 -24.15 -8.60
N ILE A 704 8.79 -25.12 -7.70
CA ILE A 704 8.02 -25.18 -6.45
C ILE A 704 8.88 -25.74 -5.32
N LYS A 705 8.67 -25.21 -4.11
CA LYS A 705 9.35 -25.67 -2.92
C LYS A 705 8.60 -26.81 -2.25
N PHE A 706 9.27 -27.93 -2.00
CA PHE A 706 8.83 -28.99 -1.10
C PHE A 706 9.67 -29.01 0.19
N ALA A 707 9.19 -29.65 1.25
CA ALA A 707 9.98 -29.84 2.45
C ALA A 707 9.72 -31.18 3.15
N LEU A 708 10.76 -31.67 3.82
CA LEU A 708 10.79 -32.90 4.62
C LEU A 708 11.20 -32.56 6.06
N GLY A 709 11.32 -33.55 6.93
CA GLY A 709 11.98 -33.39 8.23
C GLY A 709 11.10 -32.94 9.39
N GLU A 710 11.76 -32.45 10.44
CA GLU A 710 11.17 -32.03 11.71
C GLU A 710 10.21 -30.84 11.56
N ASN A 711 10.48 -29.97 10.59
CA ASN A 711 9.73 -28.73 10.33
C ASN A 711 8.30 -29.01 9.88
N VAL A 712 8.13 -29.85 8.85
CA VAL A 712 6.83 -30.10 8.23
C VAL A 712 5.91 -30.96 9.11
N LYS A 713 6.49 -31.79 10.00
CA LYS A 713 5.74 -32.50 11.03
C LYS A 713 5.53 -31.70 12.32
N GLN A 714 5.94 -30.42 12.33
CA GLN A 714 5.71 -29.45 13.41
C GLN A 714 6.26 -29.89 14.78
N SER A 715 7.45 -30.51 14.79
CA SER A 715 8.03 -31.16 15.99
C SER A 715 8.21 -30.22 17.20
N ASN A 716 8.45 -28.93 16.93
CA ASN A 716 8.67 -27.90 17.96
C ASN A 716 7.43 -27.06 18.24
N TRP A 717 6.30 -27.35 17.59
CA TRP A 717 5.12 -26.50 17.66
C TRP A 717 4.11 -27.07 18.66
N GLN A 718 3.44 -26.19 19.40
CA GLN A 718 2.41 -26.58 20.36
C GLN A 718 1.02 -26.75 19.70
N SER A 719 1.00 -27.30 18.48
CA SER A 719 -0.20 -27.50 17.65
C SER A 719 -0.22 -28.94 17.11
N PHE A 720 -1.28 -29.68 17.44
CA PHE A 720 -1.40 -31.12 17.13
C PHE A 720 -2.49 -31.45 16.11
N GLY A 721 -3.20 -30.42 15.61
CA GLY A 721 -4.38 -30.60 14.75
C GLY A 721 -4.10 -30.68 13.25
N ARG A 722 -2.87 -30.37 12.81
CA ARG A 722 -2.52 -30.35 11.37
C ARG A 722 -1.88 -31.66 10.95
N PHE A 723 -2.48 -32.37 10.00
CA PHE A 723 -1.80 -33.46 9.30
C PHE A 723 -0.76 -32.88 8.32
N PRO A 724 0.49 -33.38 8.27
CA PRO A 724 1.03 -34.54 8.99
C PRO A 724 1.74 -34.19 10.32
N GLN A 725 1.79 -35.16 11.25
CA GLN A 725 2.53 -35.08 12.53
C GLN A 725 3.66 -36.13 12.64
N THR A 726 3.89 -36.91 11.58
CA THR A 726 4.92 -37.96 11.51
C THR A 726 5.57 -37.99 10.14
N ARG A 727 6.78 -38.57 10.02
CA ARG A 727 7.46 -38.77 8.72
C ARG A 727 6.65 -39.66 7.76
N MET A 728 5.99 -40.69 8.28
CA MET A 728 5.06 -41.52 7.49
C MET A 728 3.86 -40.70 6.97
N GLY A 729 3.35 -39.77 7.77
CA GLY A 729 2.29 -38.85 7.33
C GLY A 729 2.76 -37.91 6.22
N VAL A 730 4.04 -37.51 6.22
CA VAL A 730 4.63 -36.69 5.14
C VAL A 730 4.63 -37.47 3.82
N GLU A 731 5.09 -38.72 3.83
CA GLU A 731 5.01 -39.60 2.65
C GLU A 731 3.56 -39.75 2.15
N GLN A 732 2.64 -40.09 3.06
CA GLN A 732 1.23 -40.28 2.71
C GLN A 732 0.60 -39.00 2.14
N LEU A 733 1.01 -37.82 2.60
CA LEU A 733 0.55 -36.55 2.05
C LEU A 733 0.96 -36.42 0.59
N TYR A 734 2.23 -36.64 0.23
CA TYR A 734 2.66 -36.53 -1.17
C TYR A 734 1.92 -37.55 -2.04
N VAL A 735 1.75 -38.79 -1.57
CA VAL A 735 1.01 -39.82 -2.31
C VAL A 735 -0.45 -39.40 -2.54
N ASP A 736 -1.13 -38.83 -1.55
CA ASP A 736 -2.51 -38.33 -1.69
C ASP A 736 -2.62 -37.21 -2.72
N TYR A 737 -1.81 -36.15 -2.57
CA TYR A 737 -1.85 -34.99 -3.45
C TYR A 737 -1.52 -35.33 -4.90
N PHE A 738 -0.51 -36.18 -5.15
CA PHE A 738 -0.19 -36.61 -6.52
C PHE A 738 -1.21 -37.59 -7.11
N SER A 739 -1.90 -38.38 -6.29
CA SER A 739 -3.04 -39.19 -6.76
C SER A 739 -4.19 -38.30 -7.22
N ARG A 740 -4.56 -37.30 -6.42
CA ARG A 740 -5.58 -36.29 -6.79
C ARG A 740 -5.19 -35.50 -8.03
N ALA A 741 -3.93 -35.07 -8.12
CA ALA A 741 -3.41 -34.33 -9.27
C ALA A 741 -3.45 -35.18 -10.55
N LYS A 742 -3.15 -36.49 -10.45
CA LYS A 742 -3.24 -37.41 -11.58
C LYS A 742 -4.67 -37.59 -12.08
N GLU A 743 -5.64 -37.71 -11.17
CA GLU A 743 -7.06 -37.77 -11.53
C GLU A 743 -7.54 -36.46 -12.18
N TYR A 744 -7.15 -35.32 -11.60
CA TYR A 744 -7.44 -33.99 -12.14
C TYR A 744 -6.85 -33.81 -13.56
N ASP A 745 -5.58 -34.16 -13.76
CA ASP A 745 -4.89 -34.07 -15.05
C ASP A 745 -5.52 -34.99 -16.10
N ALA A 746 -5.91 -36.22 -15.71
CA ALA A 746 -6.63 -37.14 -16.59
C ALA A 746 -8.00 -36.58 -17.01
N LEU A 747 -8.75 -35.98 -16.07
CA LEU A 747 -10.03 -35.34 -16.36
C LEU A 747 -9.84 -34.15 -17.31
N LYS A 748 -8.86 -33.28 -17.02
CA LYS A 748 -8.50 -32.13 -17.87
C LYS A 748 -8.15 -32.56 -19.29
N LYS A 749 -7.29 -33.59 -19.45
CA LYS A 749 -6.88 -34.12 -20.76
C LYS A 749 -8.00 -34.84 -21.51
N SER A 750 -9.06 -35.28 -20.82
CA SER A 750 -10.21 -35.92 -21.46
C SER A 750 -11.11 -34.96 -22.26
N GLY A 751 -10.95 -33.64 -22.07
CA GLY A 751 -11.79 -32.61 -22.69
C GLY A 751 -13.18 -32.46 -22.05
N LYS A 752 -13.51 -33.24 -21.02
CA LYS A 752 -14.74 -33.06 -20.24
C LYS A 752 -14.67 -31.75 -19.42
N PRO A 753 -15.82 -31.13 -19.10
CA PRO A 753 -15.86 -30.02 -18.16
C PRO A 753 -15.23 -30.41 -16.82
N TYR A 754 -14.38 -29.54 -16.27
CA TYR A 754 -13.76 -29.73 -14.97
C TYR A 754 -13.70 -28.40 -14.19
N ARG A 755 -13.83 -28.49 -12.86
CA ARG A 755 -13.58 -27.34 -11.98
C ARG A 755 -12.09 -27.07 -11.97
N LYS A 756 -11.67 -25.86 -12.36
CA LYS A 756 -10.27 -25.45 -12.28
C LYS A 756 -9.86 -25.31 -10.81
N ASP A 757 -8.86 -26.08 -10.40
CA ASP A 757 -8.29 -26.03 -9.06
C ASP A 757 -6.82 -25.66 -9.17
N THR A 758 -6.45 -24.47 -8.71
CA THR A 758 -5.11 -23.92 -8.94
C THR A 758 -4.03 -24.74 -8.23
N GLU A 759 -4.34 -25.36 -7.10
CA GLU A 759 -3.41 -26.23 -6.38
C GLU A 759 -3.13 -27.50 -7.19
N LEU A 760 -4.19 -28.19 -7.64
CA LEU A 760 -4.04 -29.41 -8.43
C LEU A 760 -3.47 -29.14 -9.83
N GLU A 761 -3.72 -27.97 -10.41
CA GLU A 761 -3.11 -27.52 -11.67
C GLU A 761 -1.59 -27.48 -11.55
N VAL A 762 -1.07 -26.90 -10.45
CA VAL A 762 0.38 -26.81 -10.20
C VAL A 762 1.01 -28.18 -9.98
N LEU A 763 0.31 -29.09 -9.30
CA LEU A 763 0.79 -30.46 -9.11
C LEU A 763 0.73 -31.28 -10.41
N ALA A 764 -0.27 -31.04 -11.26
CA ALA A 764 -0.34 -31.63 -12.60
C ALA A 764 0.82 -31.17 -13.51
N GLU A 765 1.25 -29.90 -13.42
CA GLU A 765 2.45 -29.41 -14.12
C GLU A 765 3.70 -30.24 -13.75
N ILE A 766 3.83 -30.69 -12.50
CA ILE A 766 4.95 -31.56 -12.07
C ILE A 766 4.85 -32.94 -12.72
N LEU A 767 3.67 -33.57 -12.69
CA LEU A 767 3.43 -34.86 -13.34
C LEU A 767 3.73 -34.80 -14.85
N ASN A 768 3.51 -33.64 -15.46
CA ASN A 768 3.80 -33.36 -16.87
C ASN A 768 5.23 -32.88 -17.14
N LYS A 769 6.09 -32.81 -16.11
CA LYS A 769 7.50 -32.35 -16.20
C LYS A 769 7.63 -30.90 -16.69
N GLU A 770 6.63 -30.08 -16.42
CA GLU A 770 6.58 -28.65 -16.75
C GLU A 770 7.00 -27.76 -15.57
N ARG A 771 7.10 -28.34 -14.37
CA ARG A 771 7.51 -27.67 -13.13
C ARG A 771 8.47 -28.54 -12.32
N PHE A 772 9.54 -27.92 -11.83
CA PHE A 772 10.62 -28.57 -11.11
C PHE A 772 10.49 -28.40 -9.58
N ILE A 773 10.93 -29.41 -8.83
CA ILE A 773 10.87 -29.40 -7.36
C ILE A 773 12.25 -29.10 -6.77
N SER A 774 12.33 -28.03 -5.96
CA SER A 774 13.43 -27.83 -5.00
C SER A 774 12.92 -28.27 -3.62
N CYS A 775 13.56 -29.25 -2.99
CA CYS A 775 13.06 -29.88 -1.77
C CYS A 775 14.01 -29.70 -0.58
N HIS A 776 13.54 -29.02 0.47
CA HIS A 776 14.24 -28.95 1.76
C HIS A 776 14.35 -30.33 2.38
N SER A 777 15.57 -30.76 2.67
CA SER A 777 15.86 -32.09 3.20
C SER A 777 17.12 -32.09 4.07
N TYR A 778 17.19 -33.02 5.03
CA TYR A 778 18.39 -33.24 5.82
C TYR A 778 18.78 -34.72 5.86
N VAL A 779 17.89 -35.59 6.35
CA VAL A 779 18.22 -37.00 6.64
C VAL A 779 18.03 -37.94 5.45
N GLN A 780 18.93 -38.91 5.32
CA GLN A 780 19.00 -39.87 4.21
C GLN A 780 17.70 -40.66 3.98
N SER A 781 16.95 -40.96 5.04
CA SER A 781 15.76 -41.80 4.98
C SER A 781 14.62 -41.09 4.26
N GLU A 782 14.46 -39.79 4.50
CA GLU A 782 13.42 -38.97 3.87
C GLU A 782 13.80 -38.59 2.44
N ILE A 783 15.10 -38.33 2.17
CA ILE A 783 15.61 -38.12 0.81
C ILE A 783 15.31 -39.34 -0.05
N ASN A 784 15.64 -40.54 0.44
CA ASN A 784 15.37 -41.80 -0.25
C ASN A 784 13.87 -42.09 -0.39
N MET A 785 13.04 -41.72 0.60
CA MET A 785 11.59 -41.87 0.51
C MET A 785 11.02 -41.00 -0.62
N LEU A 786 11.38 -39.70 -0.68
CA LEU A 786 10.79 -38.80 -1.66
C LEU A 786 11.22 -39.17 -3.10
N MET A 787 12.45 -39.65 -3.32
CA MET A 787 12.86 -40.18 -4.63
C MET A 787 11.95 -41.33 -5.08
N LYS A 788 11.65 -42.29 -4.19
CA LYS A 788 10.75 -43.41 -4.49
C LYS A 788 9.30 -42.97 -4.76
N VAL A 789 8.80 -41.98 -4.02
CA VAL A 789 7.47 -41.40 -4.31
C VAL A 789 7.48 -40.75 -5.70
N ALA A 790 8.52 -40.00 -6.04
CA ALA A 790 8.65 -39.39 -7.36
C ALA A 790 8.67 -40.44 -8.50
N GLU A 791 9.44 -41.52 -8.32
CA GLU A 791 9.48 -42.66 -9.24
C GLU A 791 8.10 -43.32 -9.42
N GLN A 792 7.35 -43.52 -8.33
CA GLN A 792 5.99 -44.09 -8.36
C GLN A 792 5.04 -43.29 -9.26
N PHE A 793 5.21 -41.97 -9.33
CA PHE A 793 4.39 -41.07 -10.14
C PHE A 793 5.07 -40.63 -11.45
N ASN A 794 6.22 -41.22 -11.79
CA ASN A 794 6.97 -41.00 -13.04
C ASN A 794 7.47 -39.56 -13.25
N PHE A 795 7.96 -38.92 -12.18
CA PHE A 795 8.69 -37.65 -12.24
C PHE A 795 9.99 -37.72 -11.43
N ASN A 796 10.83 -36.68 -11.55
CA ASN A 796 12.09 -36.58 -10.82
C ASN A 796 12.09 -35.34 -9.92
N ILE A 797 12.59 -35.48 -8.69
CA ILE A 797 13.05 -34.34 -7.90
C ILE A 797 14.22 -33.66 -8.62
N ASN A 798 14.20 -32.33 -8.70
CA ASN A 798 15.23 -31.56 -9.40
C ASN A 798 16.43 -31.28 -8.49
N THR A 799 16.15 -30.71 -7.32
CA THR A 799 17.18 -30.37 -6.33
C THR A 799 16.72 -30.76 -4.94
N PHE A 800 17.59 -31.40 -4.17
CA PHE A 800 17.46 -31.41 -2.72
C PHE A 800 18.31 -30.28 -2.11
N THR A 801 17.67 -29.43 -1.31
CA THR A 801 18.29 -28.27 -0.67
C THR A 801 18.61 -28.54 0.79
N HIS A 802 19.66 -27.89 1.28
CA HIS A 802 20.40 -28.13 2.52
C HIS A 802 21.08 -29.50 2.56
N ILE A 803 20.33 -30.58 2.32
CA ILE A 803 20.76 -31.96 2.07
C ILE A 803 22.00 -32.40 2.86
N LEU A 804 21.98 -32.19 4.18
CA LEU A 804 23.17 -32.37 5.02
C LEU A 804 23.66 -33.83 5.12
N GLU A 805 22.79 -34.82 4.85
CA GLU A 805 23.17 -36.23 4.69
C GLU A 805 23.23 -36.71 3.23
N GLY A 806 23.33 -35.80 2.25
CA GLY A 806 23.41 -36.16 0.83
C GLY A 806 24.56 -37.11 0.51
N TYR A 807 25.70 -36.95 1.19
CA TYR A 807 26.85 -37.85 1.10
C TYR A 807 26.54 -39.32 1.39
N LYS A 808 25.49 -39.61 2.18
CA LYS A 808 25.08 -40.99 2.50
C LYS A 808 24.24 -41.64 1.38
N VAL A 809 23.75 -40.85 0.43
CA VAL A 809 22.83 -41.29 -0.64
C VAL A 809 23.24 -40.78 -2.03
N ALA A 810 24.47 -40.29 -2.18
CA ALA A 810 24.93 -39.66 -3.41
C ALA A 810 24.89 -40.60 -4.63
N ASP A 811 25.10 -41.90 -4.41
CA ASP A 811 24.96 -42.95 -5.43
C ASP A 811 23.52 -43.02 -5.97
N LYS A 812 22.53 -43.06 -5.08
CA LYS A 812 21.10 -43.07 -5.42
C LYS A 812 20.66 -41.75 -6.05
N MET A 813 21.18 -40.63 -5.56
CA MET A 813 20.93 -39.32 -6.18
C MET A 813 21.41 -39.29 -7.63
N LYS A 814 22.60 -39.86 -7.88
CA LYS A 814 23.17 -39.95 -9.23
C LYS A 814 22.31 -40.82 -10.15
N GLU A 815 21.83 -41.96 -9.65
CA GLU A 815 20.92 -42.86 -10.39
C GLU A 815 19.57 -42.19 -10.70
N HIS A 816 18.97 -41.52 -9.70
CA HIS A 816 17.72 -40.78 -9.85
C HIS A 816 17.85 -39.55 -10.76
N GLY A 817 19.04 -38.96 -10.84
CA GLY A 817 19.32 -37.74 -11.61
C GLY A 817 18.99 -36.43 -10.89
N VAL A 818 18.89 -36.44 -9.56
CA VAL A 818 18.64 -35.25 -8.73
C VAL A 818 19.96 -34.54 -8.39
N GLY A 819 19.92 -33.21 -8.33
CA GLY A 819 21.04 -32.38 -7.84
C GLY A 819 21.02 -32.14 -6.33
N GLY A 820 22.14 -31.66 -5.79
CA GLY A 820 22.27 -31.32 -4.36
C GLY A 820 22.71 -29.88 -4.15
N SER A 821 22.04 -29.14 -3.29
CA SER A 821 22.39 -27.78 -2.91
C SER A 821 22.55 -27.75 -1.38
N THR A 822 23.78 -27.72 -0.88
CA THR A 822 24.08 -27.95 0.56
C THR A 822 24.60 -26.69 1.26
N PHE A 823 24.57 -26.70 2.59
CA PHE A 823 25.45 -25.84 3.35
C PHE A 823 26.88 -26.40 3.35
N SER A 824 27.83 -25.49 3.45
CA SER A 824 29.26 -25.75 3.63
C SER A 824 29.59 -26.15 5.08
N ASP A 825 29.06 -25.42 6.08
CA ASP A 825 29.33 -25.64 7.51
C ASP A 825 28.22 -25.29 8.52
N TRP A 826 26.96 -25.10 8.08
CA TRP A 826 25.85 -24.73 8.96
C TRP A 826 25.03 -25.94 9.43
N TRP A 827 25.23 -26.39 10.69
CA TRP A 827 24.56 -27.58 11.27
C TRP A 827 24.48 -27.58 12.82
N ALA A 828 24.09 -28.72 13.42
CA ALA A 828 23.97 -28.97 14.87
C ALA A 828 23.00 -28.08 15.68
N TYR A 829 22.01 -27.46 15.02
CA TYR A 829 20.94 -26.70 15.68
C TYR A 829 19.62 -27.49 15.81
N LYS A 830 19.51 -28.66 15.18
CA LYS A 830 18.39 -29.62 15.24
C LYS A 830 18.92 -31.05 15.28
N TYR A 831 18.09 -32.00 15.70
CA TYR A 831 18.52 -33.40 15.78
C TYR A 831 18.79 -33.98 14.38
N GLU A 832 17.94 -33.65 13.40
CA GLU A 832 18.10 -34.08 12.00
C GLU A 832 19.35 -33.52 11.27
N VAL A 833 20.11 -32.62 11.89
CA VAL A 833 21.34 -32.03 11.31
C VAL A 833 22.60 -32.39 12.09
N ASN A 834 22.55 -33.39 12.98
CA ASN A 834 23.70 -33.78 13.82
C ASN A 834 24.83 -34.47 13.05
N ASP A 835 24.51 -35.19 11.98
CA ASP A 835 25.47 -35.97 11.18
C ASP A 835 26.05 -35.18 9.99
N ALA A 836 25.82 -33.87 9.95
CA ALA A 836 26.35 -33.02 8.90
C ALA A 836 27.88 -32.94 8.95
N ILE A 837 28.53 -32.93 7.78
CA ILE A 837 29.98 -32.87 7.65
C ILE A 837 30.39 -31.85 6.56
N PRO A 838 31.55 -31.17 6.68
CA PRO A 838 31.99 -30.20 5.68
C PRO A 838 32.39 -30.84 4.34
N HIS A 839 32.55 -32.17 4.32
CA HIS A 839 32.89 -32.94 3.11
C HIS A 839 31.67 -33.27 2.24
N ASN A 840 30.45 -32.96 2.69
CA ASN A 840 29.21 -33.36 2.02
C ASN A 840 29.20 -32.95 0.53
N ALA A 841 29.51 -31.68 0.25
CA ALA A 841 29.56 -31.17 -1.12
C ALA A 841 30.59 -31.92 -1.98
N ALA A 842 31.77 -32.20 -1.42
CA ALA A 842 32.86 -32.86 -2.13
C ALA A 842 32.51 -34.32 -2.46
N ILE A 843 31.91 -35.05 -1.52
CA ILE A 843 31.51 -36.45 -1.73
C ILE A 843 30.42 -36.53 -2.81
N MET A 844 29.39 -35.69 -2.74
CA MET A 844 28.35 -35.64 -3.78
C MET A 844 28.94 -35.30 -5.15
N HIS A 845 29.82 -34.30 -5.21
CA HIS A 845 30.51 -33.91 -6.44
C HIS A 845 31.33 -35.06 -7.04
N ASN A 846 32.13 -35.75 -6.22
CA ASN A 846 32.96 -36.87 -6.66
C ASN A 846 32.14 -38.07 -7.15
N GLN A 847 30.92 -38.25 -6.64
CA GLN A 847 29.96 -39.25 -7.12
C GLN A 847 29.29 -38.84 -8.46
N GLY A 848 29.51 -37.61 -8.93
CA GLY A 848 28.98 -37.08 -10.18
C GLY A 848 27.60 -36.43 -10.05
N VAL A 849 27.17 -36.09 -8.83
CA VAL A 849 25.97 -35.28 -8.58
C VAL A 849 26.28 -33.82 -8.91
N VAL A 850 25.32 -33.10 -9.51
CA VAL A 850 25.46 -31.64 -9.69
C VAL A 850 25.28 -30.99 -8.32
N THR A 851 26.39 -30.48 -7.77
CA THR A 851 26.46 -29.98 -6.39
C THR A 851 26.61 -28.45 -6.36
N ALA A 852 25.77 -27.78 -5.57
CA ALA A 852 25.84 -26.35 -5.30
C ALA A 852 25.94 -26.07 -3.80
N ILE A 853 26.31 -24.83 -3.46
CA ILE A 853 26.23 -24.28 -2.11
C ILE A 853 25.22 -23.14 -2.09
N ASN A 854 24.30 -23.17 -1.13
CA ASN A 854 23.31 -22.10 -0.91
C ASN A 854 23.50 -21.42 0.44
N SER A 855 22.83 -20.28 0.60
CA SER A 855 22.96 -19.47 1.82
C SER A 855 21.87 -19.73 2.86
N ASP A 856 20.60 -19.79 2.45
CA ASP A 856 19.42 -19.73 3.35
C ASP A 856 19.44 -18.53 4.33
N ASP A 857 20.24 -17.50 4.02
CA ASP A 857 20.48 -16.35 4.90
C ASP A 857 20.89 -15.08 4.12
N GLY A 858 20.33 -13.94 4.52
CA GLY A 858 20.56 -12.64 3.88
C GLY A 858 21.98 -12.12 4.03
N GLU A 859 22.71 -12.52 5.08
CA GLU A 859 24.10 -12.12 5.32
C GLU A 859 25.11 -13.13 4.73
N MET A 860 24.83 -14.43 4.78
CA MET A 860 25.67 -15.47 4.21
C MET A 860 25.62 -15.48 2.67
N SER A 861 24.48 -15.09 2.07
CA SER A 861 24.33 -14.98 0.61
C SER A 861 25.39 -14.09 -0.02
N ARG A 862 25.74 -12.95 0.59
CA ARG A 862 26.83 -12.08 0.13
C ARG A 862 28.24 -12.61 0.39
N ARG A 863 28.37 -13.81 0.98
CA ARG A 863 29.62 -14.51 1.32
C ARG A 863 29.76 -15.87 0.65
N LEU A 864 28.88 -16.24 -0.27
CA LEU A 864 28.92 -17.54 -0.96
C LEU A 864 30.27 -17.86 -1.61
N ASN A 865 31.05 -16.86 -2.02
CA ASN A 865 32.43 -17.05 -2.48
C ASN A 865 33.35 -17.67 -1.41
N GLN A 866 33.17 -17.29 -0.15
CA GLN A 866 33.89 -17.85 1.00
C GLN A 866 33.36 -19.26 1.34
N GLU A 867 32.06 -19.48 1.13
CA GLU A 867 31.43 -20.79 1.34
C GLU A 867 31.92 -21.83 0.33
N ALA A 868 32.09 -21.44 -0.94
CA ALA A 868 32.76 -22.25 -1.96
C ALA A 868 34.19 -22.63 -1.54
N ALA A 869 34.96 -21.67 -0.99
CA ALA A 869 36.35 -21.89 -0.57
C ALA A 869 36.49 -23.01 0.47
N LYS A 870 35.47 -23.24 1.32
CA LYS A 870 35.48 -24.31 2.32
C LYS A 870 35.54 -25.70 1.68
N SER A 871 35.00 -25.87 0.47
CA SER A 871 35.09 -27.14 -0.27
C SER A 871 36.51 -27.47 -0.73
N VAL A 872 37.32 -26.44 -1.03
CA VAL A 872 38.76 -26.61 -1.27
C VAL A 872 39.45 -27.05 0.01
N LYS A 873 39.17 -26.37 1.13
CA LYS A 873 39.82 -26.62 2.42
C LYS A 873 39.55 -28.01 2.99
N TYR A 874 38.30 -28.44 3.01
CA TYR A 874 37.89 -29.70 3.65
C TYR A 874 37.83 -30.85 2.64
N GLY A 875 37.27 -30.61 1.45
CA GLY A 875 37.00 -31.65 0.46
C GLY A 875 38.12 -31.93 -0.55
N GLY A 876 39.16 -31.09 -0.59
CA GLY A 876 40.20 -31.17 -1.63
C GLY A 876 39.68 -30.93 -3.04
N VAL A 877 38.53 -30.26 -3.18
CA VAL A 877 37.95 -29.88 -4.47
C VAL A 877 38.87 -28.86 -5.15
N SER A 878 39.04 -28.95 -6.47
CA SER A 878 39.82 -27.97 -7.22
C SER A 878 39.21 -26.56 -7.07
N GLU A 879 40.02 -25.51 -7.17
CA GLU A 879 39.49 -24.15 -7.04
C GLU A 879 38.45 -23.82 -8.12
N GLU A 880 38.65 -24.34 -9.33
CA GLU A 880 37.71 -24.17 -10.44
C GLU A 880 36.37 -24.87 -10.16
N ASP A 881 36.39 -26.11 -9.66
CA ASP A 881 35.17 -26.84 -9.35
C ASP A 881 34.45 -26.28 -8.11
N ALA A 882 35.21 -25.84 -7.11
CA ALA A 882 34.65 -25.14 -5.95
C ALA A 882 33.95 -23.85 -6.39
N TRP A 883 34.53 -23.08 -7.31
CA TRP A 883 33.87 -21.89 -7.86
C TRP A 883 32.57 -22.23 -8.62
N LYS A 884 32.52 -23.36 -9.33
CA LYS A 884 31.29 -23.84 -9.98
C LYS A 884 30.16 -24.08 -8.97
N PHE A 885 30.43 -24.41 -7.70
CA PHE A 885 29.39 -24.67 -6.68
C PHE A 885 28.50 -23.46 -6.39
N VAL A 886 28.95 -22.24 -6.71
CA VAL A 886 28.18 -20.99 -6.48
C VAL A 886 27.92 -20.22 -7.78
N THR A 887 28.22 -20.83 -8.94
CA THR A 887 28.05 -20.20 -10.26
C THR A 887 27.42 -21.16 -11.27
N LEU A 888 28.20 -22.03 -11.91
CA LEU A 888 27.73 -22.89 -13.00
C LEU A 888 26.77 -23.98 -12.51
N ASN A 889 27.03 -24.59 -11.35
CA ASN A 889 26.19 -25.67 -10.84
C ASN A 889 24.80 -25.17 -10.41
N PRO A 890 24.64 -24.08 -9.63
CA PRO A 890 23.32 -23.52 -9.38
C PRO A 890 22.64 -23.04 -10.68
N ALA A 891 23.38 -22.55 -11.68
CA ALA A 891 22.79 -22.27 -13.00
C ALA A 891 22.20 -23.53 -13.66
N LYS A 892 22.89 -24.67 -13.59
CA LYS A 892 22.40 -25.96 -14.12
C LYS A 892 21.18 -26.45 -13.33
N LEU A 893 21.22 -26.36 -11.99
CA LEU A 893 20.09 -26.76 -11.14
C LEU A 893 18.84 -25.94 -11.44
N LEU A 894 19.01 -24.66 -11.78
CA LEU A 894 17.92 -23.74 -12.14
C LEU A 894 17.58 -23.74 -13.65
N HIS A 895 18.24 -24.56 -14.47
CA HIS A 895 18.09 -24.61 -15.93
C HIS A 895 18.35 -23.25 -16.62
N LEU A 896 19.36 -22.51 -16.13
CA LEU A 896 19.82 -21.21 -16.62
C LEU A 896 21.26 -21.23 -17.15
N ASP A 897 21.90 -22.39 -17.22
CA ASP A 897 23.30 -22.54 -17.62
C ASP A 897 23.56 -22.22 -19.09
N ASN A 898 22.53 -22.10 -19.93
CA ASN A 898 22.66 -21.52 -21.27
C ASN A 898 22.78 -19.99 -21.26
N ARG A 899 22.41 -19.32 -20.16
CA ARG A 899 22.38 -17.85 -20.03
C ARG A 899 23.43 -17.29 -19.09
N VAL A 900 23.68 -17.95 -17.96
CA VAL A 900 24.54 -17.44 -16.86
C VAL A 900 25.42 -18.57 -16.27
N GLY A 901 26.13 -18.28 -15.18
CA GLY A 901 26.94 -19.26 -14.43
C GLY A 901 28.36 -19.50 -14.95
N SER A 902 28.72 -18.95 -16.11
CA SER A 902 30.08 -19.03 -16.67
C SER A 902 30.37 -17.82 -17.58
N LEU A 903 31.64 -17.56 -17.88
CA LEU A 903 32.04 -16.52 -18.83
C LEU A 903 32.24 -17.13 -20.22
N LYS A 904 31.18 -17.09 -21.02
CA LYS A 904 31.17 -17.60 -22.40
C LYS A 904 30.55 -16.59 -23.34
N VAL A 905 31.13 -16.45 -24.53
CA VAL A 905 30.59 -15.56 -25.57
C VAL A 905 29.12 -15.90 -25.85
N GLY A 906 28.26 -14.88 -25.87
CA GLY A 906 26.82 -15.00 -26.10
C GLY A 906 25.96 -15.11 -24.83
N LYS A 907 26.56 -15.44 -23.67
CA LYS A 907 25.85 -15.45 -22.38
C LYS A 907 25.52 -14.03 -21.89
N ASP A 908 24.54 -13.93 -20.99
CA ASP A 908 24.20 -12.69 -20.30
C ASP A 908 25.45 -12.15 -19.59
N ALA A 909 25.70 -10.84 -19.70
CA ALA A 909 26.84 -10.20 -19.05
C ALA A 909 26.57 -9.95 -17.56
N ASP A 910 26.35 -11.04 -16.83
CA ASP A 910 26.28 -11.10 -15.38
C ASP A 910 27.70 -11.39 -14.86
N VAL A 911 28.45 -10.33 -14.58
CA VAL A 911 29.92 -10.36 -14.43
C VAL A 911 30.35 -9.63 -13.17
N VAL A 912 31.36 -10.15 -12.48
CA VAL A 912 31.94 -9.52 -11.29
C VAL A 912 33.42 -9.26 -11.52
N LEU A 913 33.85 -8.03 -11.22
CA LEU A 913 35.26 -7.66 -11.10
C LEU A 913 35.64 -7.72 -9.62
N TRP A 914 36.64 -8.52 -9.28
CA TRP A 914 37.16 -8.69 -7.93
C TRP A 914 38.51 -8.03 -7.76
N SER A 915 38.77 -7.45 -6.58
CA SER A 915 40.05 -6.83 -6.23
C SER A 915 41.22 -7.83 -6.14
N GLY A 916 40.94 -9.12 -6.12
CA GLY A 916 41.90 -10.22 -5.96
C GLY A 916 41.20 -11.56 -6.16
N HIS A 917 41.83 -12.66 -5.73
CA HIS A 917 41.31 -14.01 -5.90
C HIS A 917 39.86 -14.14 -5.36
N PRO A 918 38.87 -14.60 -6.15
CA PRO A 918 37.45 -14.48 -5.79
C PRO A 918 37.07 -15.23 -4.50
N MET A 919 37.74 -16.34 -4.19
CA MET A 919 37.50 -17.14 -2.98
C MET A 919 38.32 -16.70 -1.75
N SER A 920 39.08 -15.60 -1.84
CA SER A 920 39.82 -15.05 -0.69
C SER A 920 38.92 -14.22 0.21
N VAL A 921 39.09 -14.36 1.54
CA VAL A 921 38.38 -13.55 2.54
C VAL A 921 38.74 -12.05 2.49
N TYR A 922 39.87 -11.71 1.88
CA TYR A 922 40.33 -10.32 1.72
C TYR A 922 39.81 -9.65 0.43
N SER A 923 39.31 -10.44 -0.51
CA SER A 923 38.82 -9.93 -1.80
C SER A 923 37.48 -9.23 -1.66
N LYS A 924 37.29 -8.18 -2.45
CA LYS A 924 36.04 -7.42 -2.53
C LYS A 924 35.56 -7.41 -3.98
N ALA A 925 34.25 -7.53 -4.18
CA ALA A 925 33.67 -7.18 -5.47
C ALA A 925 33.85 -5.67 -5.67
N GLU A 926 34.55 -5.26 -6.73
CA GLU A 926 34.69 -3.85 -7.10
C GLU A 926 33.53 -3.40 -7.97
N LYS A 927 33.05 -4.28 -8.85
CA LYS A 927 31.89 -4.04 -9.71
C LYS A 927 31.09 -5.33 -9.89
N THR A 928 29.78 -5.23 -9.78
CA THR A 928 28.84 -6.32 -10.08
C THR A 928 27.87 -5.86 -11.15
N LEU A 929 27.88 -6.60 -12.26
CA LEU A 929 27.12 -6.30 -13.45
C LEU A 929 26.04 -7.35 -13.64
N ILE A 930 24.89 -6.90 -14.13
CA ILE A 930 23.79 -7.77 -14.57
C ILE A 930 23.42 -7.29 -15.97
N GLU A 931 23.45 -8.21 -16.94
CA GLU A 931 23.18 -7.90 -18.35
C GLU A 931 23.96 -6.65 -18.82
N GLY A 932 25.23 -6.52 -18.40
CA GLY A 932 26.12 -5.41 -18.76
C GLY A 932 25.80 -4.05 -18.14
N THR A 933 24.89 -4.00 -17.17
CA THR A 933 24.57 -2.80 -16.37
C THR A 933 25.25 -2.89 -15.00
N VAL A 934 25.95 -1.84 -14.57
CA VAL A 934 26.67 -1.80 -13.28
C VAL A 934 25.71 -1.46 -12.13
N TYR A 935 25.23 -2.48 -11.42
CA TYR A 935 24.34 -2.32 -10.26
C TYR A 935 25.10 -2.10 -8.96
N PHE A 936 26.31 -2.62 -8.82
CA PHE A 936 27.20 -2.28 -7.71
C PHE A 936 28.55 -1.80 -8.21
N ASP A 937 29.08 -0.77 -7.55
CA ASP A 937 30.39 -0.18 -7.79
C ASP A 937 30.93 0.33 -6.44
N LEU A 938 32.10 -0.17 -6.03
CA LEU A 938 32.67 0.11 -4.71
C LEU A 938 32.98 1.61 -4.49
N GLU A 939 33.34 2.35 -5.53
CA GLU A 939 33.58 3.80 -5.41
C GLU A 939 32.26 4.57 -5.35
N ARG A 940 31.25 4.15 -6.12
CA ARG A 940 29.90 4.72 -6.03
C ARG A 940 29.28 4.46 -4.65
N ASP A 941 29.50 3.30 -4.05
CA ASP A 941 29.03 2.99 -2.69
C ASP A 941 29.55 4.01 -1.66
N LYS A 942 30.85 4.33 -1.71
CA LYS A 942 31.45 5.34 -0.82
C LYS A 942 30.75 6.70 -1.01
N GLN A 943 30.54 7.11 -2.25
CA GLN A 943 29.85 8.37 -2.59
C GLN A 943 28.39 8.36 -2.09
N LEU A 944 27.68 7.23 -2.23
CA LEU A 944 26.31 7.07 -1.74
C LEU A 944 26.25 7.20 -0.22
N ARG A 945 27.19 6.61 0.54
CA ARG A 945 27.24 6.75 2.00
C ARG A 945 27.44 8.21 2.44
N ASP A 946 28.29 8.95 1.76
CA ASP A 946 28.49 10.39 2.02
C ASP A 946 27.24 11.21 1.67
N ALA A 947 26.60 10.91 0.53
CA ALA A 947 25.35 11.55 0.12
C ALA A 947 24.21 11.29 1.11
N ILE A 948 24.05 10.05 1.58
CA ILE A 948 23.09 9.65 2.62
C ILE A 948 23.32 10.45 3.90
N LYS A 949 24.57 10.59 4.36
CA LYS A 949 24.89 11.37 5.56
C LYS A 949 24.46 12.83 5.41
N LYS A 950 24.70 13.44 4.23
CA LYS A 950 24.30 14.81 3.94
C LYS A 950 22.77 14.98 3.87
N GLU A 951 22.09 14.08 3.17
CA GLU A 951 20.63 14.11 3.02
C GLU A 951 19.92 13.93 4.37
N ARG A 952 20.39 12.99 5.21
CA ARG A 952 19.90 12.82 6.58
C ARG A 952 20.01 14.12 7.36
N SER A 953 21.15 14.82 7.26
CA SER A 953 21.33 16.11 7.93
C SER A 953 20.32 17.15 7.44
N GLU A 954 20.08 17.26 6.13
CA GLU A 954 19.09 18.19 5.55
C GLU A 954 17.68 17.87 6.07
N LEU A 955 17.26 16.61 6.03
CA LEU A 955 15.95 16.16 6.51
C LEU A 955 15.77 16.40 8.02
N MET A 956 16.79 16.11 8.84
CA MET A 956 16.75 16.42 10.28
C MET A 956 16.59 17.91 10.53
N THR A 957 17.31 18.77 9.80
CA THR A 957 17.16 20.23 9.89
C THR A 957 15.74 20.67 9.52
N MET A 958 15.15 20.10 8.47
CA MET A 958 13.77 20.40 8.10
C MET A 958 12.76 19.95 9.18
N MET A 959 12.94 18.76 9.76
CA MET A 959 12.08 18.26 10.86
C MET A 959 12.18 19.14 12.13
N MET A 960 13.39 19.56 12.50
CA MET A 960 13.60 20.50 13.61
C MET A 960 12.91 21.85 13.34
N LYS A 961 12.96 22.34 12.08
CA LYS A 961 12.26 23.57 11.69
C LYS A 961 10.74 23.42 11.84
N GLU A 962 10.14 22.28 11.47
CA GLU A 962 8.71 22.03 11.71
C GLU A 962 8.38 22.05 13.21
N LYS A 963 9.18 21.38 14.05
CA LYS A 963 9.00 21.39 15.51
C LYS A 963 9.09 22.80 16.10
N ASN A 964 10.09 23.57 15.68
CA ASN A 964 10.29 24.95 16.14
C ASN A 964 9.16 25.91 15.70
N ASN A 965 8.47 25.58 14.61
CA ASN A 965 7.25 26.29 14.18
C ASN A 965 5.98 25.82 14.92
N GLY A 966 6.12 25.02 15.99
CA GLY A 966 5.00 24.55 16.81
C GLY A 966 4.17 23.41 16.20
N LEU A 967 4.65 22.78 15.12
CA LEU A 967 3.97 21.62 14.53
C LEU A 967 4.20 20.36 15.39
N LYS A 968 3.20 19.48 15.41
CA LYS A 968 3.26 18.22 16.18
C LYS A 968 4.27 17.27 15.56
N THR A 969 5.18 16.77 16.37
CA THR A 969 6.12 15.70 16.01
C THR A 969 5.64 14.32 16.46
N GLN A 970 6.37 13.28 16.08
CA GLN A 970 6.21 11.90 16.54
C GLN A 970 7.54 11.32 17.04
N PRO A 971 7.51 10.33 17.97
CA PRO A 971 8.73 9.69 18.44
C PRO A 971 9.36 8.82 17.36
N ILE A 972 10.68 8.66 17.43
CA ILE A 972 11.43 7.70 16.60
C ILE A 972 11.09 6.29 17.09
N LYS A 973 10.72 5.42 16.15
CA LYS A 973 10.56 3.99 16.38
C LYS A 973 11.65 3.28 15.61
N LYS A 974 12.44 2.46 16.30
CA LYS A 974 13.39 1.57 15.65
C LYS A 974 12.59 0.50 14.91
N LYS A 975 12.77 0.39 13.60
CA LYS A 975 12.28 -0.74 12.81
C LYS A 975 13.33 -1.84 12.97
N GLU A 976 12.93 -3.00 13.47
CA GLU A 976 13.76 -4.20 13.50
C GLU A 976 13.14 -5.21 12.54
N SER A 977 13.93 -5.68 11.57
CA SER A 977 13.56 -6.81 10.73
C SER A 977 14.02 -8.08 11.44
N GLU A 978 13.09 -8.92 11.86
CA GLU A 978 13.42 -10.28 12.29
C GLU A 978 13.62 -11.14 11.04
N HIS A 979 14.84 -11.64 10.86
CA HIS A 979 15.12 -12.66 9.85
C HIS A 979 14.79 -14.03 10.47
N LEU A 980 13.88 -14.76 9.81
CA LEU A 980 13.55 -16.13 10.19
C LEU A 980 14.47 -17.08 9.45
N HIS A 981 15.16 -17.94 10.19
CA HIS A 981 16.06 -18.96 9.66
C HIS A 981 15.54 -20.36 10.01
N CYS A 982 16.17 -21.41 9.47
CA CYS A 982 15.80 -22.78 9.80
C CYS A 982 15.87 -23.12 11.30
N ASN A 983 16.67 -22.41 12.11
CA ASN A 983 16.70 -22.56 13.57
C ASN A 983 15.65 -21.72 14.33
N SER A 984 14.89 -20.86 13.64
CA SER A 984 13.81 -20.05 14.24
C SER A 984 12.50 -20.82 14.45
N LEU A 985 12.37 -22.02 13.87
CA LEU A 985 11.14 -22.85 13.84
C LEU A 985 11.23 -24.14 14.65
#